data_AF-A0A174HYN6-F1
#
_entry.id   AF-A0A174HYN6-F1
#
_cell.length_a   1.000
_cell.length_b   1.000
_cell.length_c   1.000
_cell.angle_alpha   90.00
_cell.angle_beta   90.00
_cell.angle_gamma   90.00
#
_symmetry.space_group_name_H-M   'P 1'
#
loop_
_entity.id
_entity.type
_entity.pdbx_description
1 polymer ?
#
loop_
_entity_poly.entity_id
_entity_poly.type
_entity_poly.pdbx_seq_one_letter_code
_entity_poly.pdbx_strand_id
1 'polypeptide(L)'
;MTEEPNDTVFSSKVNIAGYTDKDGTITIKQNGKVLIDSEAKATNEVFEVSIKLNQGRNDIQIYQTTNDGKTTLKSYNIVYLTNDGYDIVVDSKYDGKSGELVNDKQTYSTVTEAINSISTKNTERKVILVKNGTYEEKVTIQSPYISLIGEDSEKTILTYDAANGTINPNTGKNYGTSGSASITVKSKAIGFTAENLTIENSFVEQGNNNEQAVALNNQADESIFINTRFIGNQDTLLADASASVPARQYYYKCYIEGDVDFIFGRAQAVFDDCDIASVNRESTTNNGYVTAADTWDKDNYGYLIMNSRLIGLDDIADSTVSLGRPWRPSSQTQPMTPAVTYVNCYMGDHITTKGWDDMGDSLAATADFSEFGSFGPGAKLSDTRKVLSVDEAAKYTLEKAFGSSAATVNGEAAFKDNWNPRSEESSINIHDLYGKFVPVTSLIIDVNEMMLTVGDKKIIISTVGPEEATDKTVTFESKDNNVATVDESGNVEAIGVGTTVITVKCGDIEVECKVTVNPKLTVINSAPMISAEDVTINVGDNFEVMNNITATDKEDGDITSTIKVIENTVDTTKAGEYKVVYKVIDSEGASTTKTITVTVQEVINDSVVVEPENTPENSGDNNTSNNTNGNNESNNDANNSNNVDNSNSLPQTGDNSAAIVVILALVVIVAGVFMFKKKK
;
A
#
# COMPACT_ATOMS: atom_id res chain seq x y z
N MET A 1 17.54 17.98 -7.87
CA MET A 1 17.43 16.51 -7.78
C MET A 1 18.52 15.90 -8.64
N THR A 2 19.12 14.78 -8.24
CA THR A 2 20.22 14.12 -8.97
C THR A 2 19.78 12.84 -9.68
N GLU A 3 18.71 12.22 -9.18
CA GLU A 3 18.05 11.08 -9.80
C GLU A 3 16.54 11.28 -9.64
N GLU A 4 15.81 11.20 -10.74
CA GLU A 4 14.35 11.31 -10.75
C GLU A 4 13.77 10.07 -11.44
N PRO A 5 12.86 9.34 -10.77
CA PRO A 5 12.17 8.25 -11.42
C PRO A 5 11.23 8.80 -12.49
N ASN A 6 10.83 7.95 -13.43
CA ASN A 6 9.66 8.22 -14.25
C ASN A 6 8.42 8.40 -13.35
N ASP A 7 7.45 9.19 -13.82
CA ASP A 7 6.19 9.37 -13.08
C ASP A 7 5.37 8.07 -13.01
N THR A 8 5.48 7.17 -13.97
CA THR A 8 4.92 5.81 -13.91
C THR A 8 6.05 4.79 -13.85
N VAL A 9 6.02 3.94 -12.82
CA VAL A 9 7.04 2.93 -12.54
C VAL A 9 6.44 1.54 -12.42
N PHE A 10 7.27 0.53 -12.68
CA PHE A 10 6.86 -0.88 -12.67
C PHE A 10 7.47 -1.67 -11.50
N SER A 11 8.12 -0.96 -10.58
CA SER A 11 8.72 -1.50 -9.35
C SER A 11 7.99 -0.94 -8.14
N SER A 12 7.78 -1.78 -7.12
CA SER A 12 7.19 -1.37 -5.84
C SER A 12 8.13 -0.50 -4.98
N LYS A 13 9.33 -0.20 -5.48
CA LYS A 13 10.30 0.70 -4.85
C LYS A 13 10.87 1.66 -5.87
N VAL A 14 11.04 2.91 -5.46
CA VAL A 14 11.76 3.94 -6.19
C VAL A 14 12.82 4.56 -5.30
N ASN A 15 13.95 4.91 -5.89
CA ASN A 15 14.97 5.70 -5.22
C ASN A 15 14.81 7.15 -5.65
N ILE A 16 14.91 8.05 -4.69
CA ILE A 16 14.92 9.49 -4.94
C ILE A 16 16.17 10.06 -4.29
N ALA A 17 16.96 10.79 -5.07
CA ALA A 17 18.18 11.41 -4.61
C ALA A 17 18.26 12.87 -5.03
N GLY A 18 18.79 13.71 -4.14
CA GLY A 18 18.97 15.13 -4.40
C GLY A 18 19.88 15.79 -3.38
N TYR A 19 20.04 17.09 -3.52
CA TYR A 19 20.75 17.94 -2.57
C TYR A 19 20.06 19.30 -2.51
N THR A 20 20.37 20.07 -1.49
CA THR A 20 19.87 21.43 -1.30
C THR A 20 20.98 22.43 -1.56
N ASP A 21 20.63 23.61 -2.07
CA ASP A 21 21.57 24.72 -2.29
C ASP A 21 21.88 25.49 -0.98
N LYS A 22 21.10 25.24 0.08
CA LYS A 22 21.18 25.89 1.38
C LYS A 22 21.09 24.88 2.51
N ASP A 23 21.80 25.18 3.60
CA ASP A 23 21.65 24.50 4.88
C ASP A 23 20.20 24.55 5.37
N GLY A 24 19.74 23.43 5.93
CA GLY A 24 18.40 23.32 6.48
C GLY A 24 18.02 21.89 6.85
N THR A 25 16.73 21.60 6.78
CA THR A 25 16.17 20.27 7.04
C THR A 25 15.33 19.80 5.87
N ILE A 26 15.31 18.48 5.63
CA ILE A 26 14.44 17.83 4.66
C ILE A 26 13.36 17.02 5.36
N THR A 27 12.12 17.18 4.92
CA THR A 27 10.99 16.34 5.31
C THR A 27 10.40 15.70 4.06
N ILE A 28 10.23 14.38 4.06
CA ILE A 28 9.65 13.63 2.95
C ILE A 28 8.35 13.01 3.40
N LYS A 29 7.28 13.22 2.62
CA LYS A 29 5.96 12.62 2.85
C LYS A 29 5.54 11.79 1.64
N GLN A 30 4.84 10.69 1.89
CA GLN A 30 4.13 9.90 0.89
C GLN A 30 2.67 9.83 1.29
N ASN A 31 1.77 10.28 0.40
CA ASN A 31 0.33 10.29 0.64
C ASN A 31 -0.03 10.97 1.99
N GLY A 32 0.67 12.07 2.31
CA GLY A 32 0.55 12.81 3.57
C GLY A 32 1.25 12.19 4.79
N LYS A 33 1.68 10.92 4.74
CA LYS A 33 2.44 10.25 5.81
C LYS A 33 3.91 10.65 5.76
N VAL A 34 4.46 11.09 6.89
CA VAL A 34 5.88 11.44 7.01
C VAL A 34 6.74 10.17 6.97
N LEU A 35 7.68 10.12 6.02
CA LEU A 35 8.68 9.05 5.87
C LEU A 35 10.03 9.47 6.47
N ILE A 36 10.44 10.71 6.19
CA ILE A 36 11.62 11.36 6.78
C ILE A 36 11.13 12.64 7.44
N ASP A 37 11.46 12.83 8.72
CA ASP A 37 11.08 14.02 9.47
C ASP A 37 12.30 14.88 9.79
N SER A 38 12.37 16.04 9.13
CA SER A 38 13.29 17.13 9.50
C SER A 38 14.77 16.72 9.57
N GLU A 39 15.24 15.89 8.64
CA GLU A 39 16.62 15.45 8.57
C GLU A 39 17.52 16.63 8.18
N ALA A 40 18.51 16.97 9.02
CA ALA A 40 19.44 18.05 8.74
C ALA A 40 20.28 17.74 7.49
N LYS A 41 20.40 18.72 6.60
CA LYS A 41 21.25 18.66 5.39
C LYS A 41 22.04 19.94 5.23
N ALA A 42 23.36 19.79 5.12
CA ALA A 42 24.23 20.89 4.72
C ALA A 42 24.06 21.20 3.22
N THR A 43 24.40 22.41 2.80
CA THR A 43 24.48 22.77 1.39
C THR A 43 25.29 21.74 0.60
N ASN A 44 24.71 21.26 -0.50
CA ASN A 44 25.25 20.23 -1.40
C ASN A 44 25.44 18.83 -0.76
N GLU A 45 25.00 18.62 0.47
CA GLU A 45 24.91 17.27 1.03
C GLU A 45 23.79 16.50 0.31
N VAL A 46 24.13 15.31 -0.18
CA VAL A 46 23.17 14.45 -0.86
C VAL A 46 22.28 13.75 0.17
N PHE A 47 20.98 13.76 -0.07
CA PHE A 47 20.04 12.82 0.54
C PHE A 47 19.64 11.78 -0.50
N GLU A 48 19.46 10.54 -0.05
CA GLU A 48 18.96 9.44 -0.86
C GLU A 48 17.96 8.67 -0.02
N VAL A 49 16.78 8.42 -0.59
CA VAL A 49 15.72 7.65 0.07
C VAL A 49 15.18 6.59 -0.89
N SER A 50 15.05 5.37 -0.39
CA SER A 50 14.31 4.31 -1.07
C SER A 50 12.89 4.26 -0.52
N ILE A 51 11.91 4.57 -1.36
CA ILE A 51 10.50 4.67 -0.98
C ILE A 51 9.77 3.43 -1.51
N LYS A 52 9.08 2.70 -0.62
CA LYS A 52 8.14 1.64 -0.98
C LYS A 52 6.82 2.29 -1.43
N LEU A 53 6.38 1.98 -2.64
CA LEU A 53 5.18 2.53 -3.24
C LEU A 53 3.96 1.65 -2.96
N ASN A 54 2.82 2.30 -2.72
CA ASN A 54 1.52 1.65 -2.81
C ASN A 54 1.23 1.41 -4.30
N GLN A 55 0.56 0.31 -4.67
CA GLN A 55 0.10 0.16 -6.04
C GLN A 55 -0.87 1.29 -6.40
N GLY A 56 -0.79 1.79 -7.63
CA GLY A 56 -1.48 2.99 -8.06
C GLY A 56 -0.71 4.26 -7.69
N ARG A 57 -1.44 5.36 -7.47
CA ARG A 57 -0.86 6.70 -7.31
C ARG A 57 -0.26 6.90 -5.91
N ASN A 58 0.92 7.51 -5.88
CA ASN A 58 1.65 7.94 -4.69
C ASN A 58 2.03 9.41 -4.85
N ASP A 59 1.51 10.26 -3.95
CA ASP A 59 1.93 11.65 -3.84
C ASP A 59 3.17 11.74 -2.96
N ILE A 60 4.32 11.99 -3.57
CA ILE A 60 5.59 12.16 -2.85
C ILE A 60 5.90 13.65 -2.74
N GLN A 61 6.03 14.16 -1.53
CA GLN A 61 6.31 15.56 -1.26
C GLN A 61 7.62 15.69 -0.48
N ILE A 62 8.56 16.46 -1.05
CA ILE A 62 9.86 16.74 -0.46
C ILE A 62 9.92 18.21 -0.09
N TYR A 63 9.99 18.48 1.21
CA TYR A 63 10.09 19.82 1.76
C TYR A 63 11.53 20.08 2.16
N GLN A 64 12.13 21.17 1.69
CA GLN A 64 13.35 21.73 2.27
C GLN A 64 12.96 22.95 3.08
N THR A 65 13.26 22.96 4.37
CA THR A 65 13.14 24.15 5.23
C THR A 65 14.52 24.67 5.58
N THR A 66 14.83 25.88 5.13
CA THR A 66 16.11 26.54 5.41
C THR A 66 16.14 27.14 6.81
N ASN A 67 17.34 27.45 7.32
CA ASN A 67 17.53 27.99 8.68
C ASN A 67 16.77 29.31 8.96
N ASP A 68 16.39 30.07 7.93
CA ASP A 68 15.56 31.29 8.08
C ASP A 68 14.04 30.99 8.15
N GLY A 69 13.66 29.72 8.11
CA GLY A 69 12.28 29.24 8.20
C GLY A 69 11.55 29.19 6.86
N LYS A 70 12.19 29.53 5.72
CA LYS A 70 11.56 29.38 4.40
C LYS A 70 11.55 27.94 3.96
N THR A 71 10.42 27.51 3.42
CA THR A 71 10.21 26.16 2.92
C THR A 71 9.99 26.16 1.41
N THR A 72 10.66 25.26 0.69
CA THR A 72 10.38 24.91 -0.70
C THR A 72 9.80 23.50 -0.76
N LEU A 73 8.97 23.22 -1.77
CA LEU A 73 8.31 21.94 -1.99
C LEU A 73 8.60 21.45 -3.41
N LYS A 74 9.05 20.20 -3.53
CA LYS A 74 9.02 19.43 -4.77
C LYS A 74 8.04 18.28 -4.58
N SER A 75 7.10 18.14 -5.51
CA SER A 75 6.11 17.07 -5.51
C SER A 75 6.33 16.14 -6.70
N TYR A 76 6.03 14.85 -6.51
CA TYR A 76 5.98 13.85 -7.56
C TYR A 76 4.64 13.13 -7.53
N ASN A 77 4.08 12.87 -8.71
CA ASN A 77 2.91 12.04 -8.90
C ASN A 77 3.36 10.66 -9.41
N ILE A 78 3.76 9.77 -8.50
CA ILE A 78 4.32 8.46 -8.90
C ILE A 78 3.23 7.41 -8.94
N VAL A 79 2.98 6.83 -10.11
CA VAL A 79 2.08 5.69 -10.30
C VAL A 79 2.90 4.41 -10.32
N TYR A 80 2.71 3.54 -9.32
CA TYR A 80 3.21 2.17 -9.39
C TYR A 80 2.20 1.31 -10.15
N LEU A 81 2.54 0.98 -11.39
CA LEU A 81 1.70 0.21 -12.32
C LEU A 81 2.23 -1.23 -12.45
N THR A 82 1.34 -2.21 -12.25
CA THR A 82 1.65 -3.63 -12.48
C THR A 82 1.20 -4.06 -13.88
N ASN A 83 1.62 -5.24 -14.33
CA ASN A 83 1.22 -5.75 -15.65
C ASN A 83 -0.30 -5.89 -15.82
N ASP A 84 -1.04 -6.09 -14.73
CA ASP A 84 -2.51 -6.21 -14.76
C ASP A 84 -3.21 -4.84 -14.75
N GLY A 85 -2.48 -3.75 -14.54
CA GLY A 85 -3.04 -2.41 -14.48
C GLY A 85 -3.30 -1.74 -15.83
N TYR A 86 -2.96 -2.40 -16.94
CA TYR A 86 -3.21 -1.89 -18.30
C TYR A 86 -3.61 -2.99 -19.30
N ASP A 87 -4.40 -2.63 -20.31
CA ASP A 87 -4.88 -3.54 -21.36
C ASP A 87 -3.97 -3.52 -22.61
N ILE A 88 -3.50 -2.32 -22.99
CA ILE A 88 -2.82 -2.04 -24.26
C ILE A 88 -1.51 -1.29 -23.99
N VAL A 89 -0.49 -1.53 -24.82
CA VAL A 89 0.77 -0.79 -24.84
C VAL A 89 0.91 -0.02 -26.15
N VAL A 90 1.35 1.22 -26.06
CA VAL A 90 1.81 2.03 -27.19
C VAL A 90 3.29 2.35 -26.99
N ASP A 91 4.14 1.96 -27.93
CA ASP A 91 5.58 2.22 -27.91
C ASP A 91 6.02 2.73 -29.28
N SER A 92 6.48 3.98 -29.35
CA SER A 92 6.96 4.61 -30.59
C SER A 92 8.11 3.83 -31.26
N LYS A 93 8.81 2.96 -30.52
CA LYS A 93 9.90 2.13 -31.02
C LYS A 93 9.44 0.75 -31.49
N TYR A 94 8.18 0.39 -31.31
CA TYR A 94 7.64 -0.89 -31.72
C TYR A 94 7.62 -1.00 -33.25
N ASP A 95 8.29 -2.02 -33.77
CA ASP A 95 8.45 -2.30 -35.21
C ASP A 95 7.67 -3.55 -35.68
N GLY A 96 6.96 -4.20 -34.76
CA GLY A 96 6.11 -5.37 -35.05
C GLY A 96 4.77 -4.99 -35.68
N LYS A 97 3.88 -5.97 -35.80
CA LYS A 97 2.57 -5.75 -36.41
C LYS A 97 1.61 -5.12 -35.40
N SER A 98 1.01 -3.99 -35.74
CA SER A 98 0.02 -3.31 -34.88
C SER A 98 -1.06 -4.27 -34.34
N GLY A 99 -1.21 -4.28 -33.01
CA GLY A 99 -2.15 -5.10 -32.26
C GLY A 99 -1.70 -6.53 -31.98
N GLU A 100 -0.48 -6.91 -32.35
CA GLU A 100 0.11 -8.19 -31.94
C GLU A 100 0.39 -8.21 -30.43
N LEU A 101 0.33 -9.41 -29.84
CA LEU A 101 0.59 -9.61 -28.42
C LEU A 101 2.10 -9.61 -28.15
N VAL A 102 2.55 -8.72 -27.29
CA VAL A 102 3.89 -8.70 -26.70
C VAL A 102 3.71 -8.77 -25.19
N ASN A 103 4.27 -9.81 -24.55
CA ASN A 103 4.06 -10.09 -23.12
C ASN A 103 2.58 -10.06 -22.71
N ASP A 104 1.73 -10.73 -23.50
CA ASP A 104 0.27 -10.82 -23.33
C ASP A 104 -0.49 -9.50 -23.42
N LYS A 105 0.11 -8.47 -24.03
CA LYS A 105 -0.50 -7.14 -24.24
C LYS A 105 -0.54 -6.78 -25.71
N GLN A 106 -1.69 -6.29 -26.17
CA GLN A 106 -1.79 -5.75 -27.54
C GLN A 106 -0.88 -4.52 -27.63
N THR A 107 0.03 -4.54 -28.59
CA THR A 107 1.06 -3.51 -28.72
C THR A 107 0.94 -2.77 -30.05
N TYR A 108 1.07 -1.46 -30.00
CA TYR A 108 0.95 -0.55 -31.15
C TYR A 108 2.12 0.42 -31.17
N SER A 109 2.48 0.90 -32.36
CA SER A 109 3.49 1.95 -32.52
C SER A 109 2.92 3.37 -32.41
N THR A 110 1.60 3.52 -32.58
CA THR A 110 0.90 4.82 -32.54
C THR A 110 -0.28 4.79 -31.57
N VAL A 111 -0.60 5.95 -30.98
CA VAL A 111 -1.77 6.13 -30.12
C VAL A 111 -3.04 6.03 -30.96
N THR A 112 -3.04 6.57 -32.18
CA THR A 112 -4.18 6.49 -33.10
C THR A 112 -4.64 5.05 -33.36
N GLU A 113 -3.71 4.13 -33.66
CA GLU A 113 -4.07 2.73 -33.92
C GLU A 113 -4.60 2.03 -32.66
N ALA A 114 -3.99 2.27 -31.50
CA ALA A 114 -4.46 1.73 -30.24
C ALA A 114 -5.88 2.19 -29.90
N ILE A 115 -6.15 3.50 -30.02
CA ILE A 115 -7.49 4.07 -29.79
C ILE A 115 -8.51 3.49 -30.77
N ASN A 116 -8.16 3.40 -32.05
CA ASN A 116 -9.07 2.89 -33.10
C ASN A 116 -9.36 1.39 -32.95
N SER A 117 -8.56 0.64 -32.19
CA SER A 117 -8.82 -0.77 -31.88
C SER A 117 -10.01 -0.96 -30.94
N ILE A 118 -10.40 0.08 -30.20
CA ILE A 118 -11.45 0.02 -29.17
C ILE A 118 -12.78 0.51 -29.74
N SER A 119 -13.84 -0.27 -29.51
CA SER A 119 -15.20 0.03 -29.98
C SER A 119 -15.69 1.40 -29.50
N THR A 120 -16.31 2.18 -30.39
CA THR A 120 -16.99 3.45 -30.04
C THR A 120 -18.25 3.25 -29.17
N LYS A 121 -18.63 2.00 -28.91
CA LYS A 121 -19.69 1.59 -27.98
C LYS A 121 -19.15 0.90 -26.73
N ASN A 122 -17.86 1.08 -26.42
CA ASN A 122 -17.21 0.48 -25.27
C ASN A 122 -17.93 0.84 -23.97
N THR A 123 -18.05 -0.14 -23.07
CA THR A 123 -18.75 -0.02 -21.78
C THR A 123 -17.86 -0.32 -20.57
N GLU A 124 -16.61 -0.72 -20.81
CA GLU A 124 -15.66 -1.10 -19.76
C GLU A 124 -14.42 -0.20 -19.85
N ARG A 125 -13.76 0.09 -18.72
CA ARG A 125 -12.53 0.88 -18.76
C ARG A 125 -11.45 0.14 -19.57
N LYS A 126 -10.83 0.85 -20.51
CA LYS A 126 -9.68 0.38 -21.30
C LYS A 126 -8.48 1.26 -21.02
N VAL A 127 -7.45 0.66 -20.45
CA VAL A 127 -6.26 1.35 -19.99
C VAL A 127 -5.12 1.12 -20.98
N ILE A 128 -4.57 2.22 -21.50
CA ILE A 128 -3.50 2.23 -22.49
C ILE A 128 -2.27 2.84 -21.85
N LEU A 129 -1.23 2.02 -21.67
CA LEU A 129 0.11 2.49 -21.30
C LEU A 129 0.81 3.05 -22.53
N VAL A 130 1.23 4.31 -22.47
CA VAL A 130 1.99 4.99 -23.53
C VAL A 130 3.43 5.16 -23.04
N LYS A 131 4.37 4.49 -23.70
CA LYS A 131 5.79 4.52 -23.36
C LYS A 131 6.40 5.92 -23.57
N ASN A 132 7.56 6.16 -22.98
CA ASN A 132 8.34 7.38 -23.25
C ASN A 132 8.65 7.50 -24.75
N GLY A 133 8.42 8.68 -25.32
CA GLY A 133 8.58 8.96 -26.73
C GLY A 133 7.74 10.16 -27.19
N THR A 134 8.04 10.67 -28.38
CA THR A 134 7.27 11.72 -29.05
C THR A 134 6.39 11.08 -30.12
N TYR A 135 5.08 11.30 -30.01
CA TYR A 135 4.05 10.78 -30.89
C TYR A 135 3.46 11.94 -31.69
N GLU A 136 4.01 12.17 -32.88
CA GLU A 136 3.60 13.25 -33.77
C GLU A 136 2.41 12.79 -34.65
N GLU A 137 1.20 12.99 -34.15
CA GLU A 137 -0.03 12.59 -34.84
C GLU A 137 -1.27 13.36 -34.33
N LYS A 138 -2.26 13.53 -35.22
CA LYS A 138 -3.59 14.00 -34.80
C LYS A 138 -4.42 12.83 -34.29
N VAL A 139 -4.81 12.86 -33.01
CA VAL A 139 -5.63 11.81 -32.40
C VAL A 139 -7.07 12.29 -32.18
N THR A 140 -8.05 11.47 -32.53
CA THR A 140 -9.46 11.70 -32.20
C THR A 140 -10.00 10.55 -31.37
N ILE A 141 -10.43 10.85 -30.15
CA ILE A 141 -10.95 9.87 -29.19
C ILE A 141 -12.48 9.98 -29.17
N GLN A 142 -13.16 8.87 -29.45
CA GLN A 142 -14.62 8.78 -29.50
C GLN A 142 -15.19 7.68 -28.61
N SER A 143 -14.35 6.71 -28.24
CA SER A 143 -14.74 5.57 -27.42
C SER A 143 -14.85 6.00 -25.95
N PRO A 144 -15.93 5.62 -25.23
CA PRO A 144 -16.04 5.87 -23.80
C PRO A 144 -15.00 5.09 -22.98
N TYR A 145 -14.75 5.55 -21.76
CA TYR A 145 -13.96 4.88 -20.73
C TYR A 145 -12.52 4.49 -21.14
N ILE A 146 -11.85 5.37 -21.91
CA ILE A 146 -10.42 5.22 -22.20
C ILE A 146 -9.60 5.90 -21.11
N SER A 147 -8.57 5.22 -20.60
CA SER A 147 -7.49 5.82 -19.81
C SER A 147 -6.19 5.80 -20.62
N LEU A 148 -5.52 6.94 -20.78
CA LEU A 148 -4.13 7.01 -21.21
C LEU A 148 -3.23 7.20 -19.98
N ILE A 149 -2.17 6.41 -19.87
CA ILE A 149 -1.16 6.59 -18.82
C ILE A 149 0.19 6.66 -19.52
N GLY A 150 0.86 7.81 -19.45
CA GLY A 150 2.22 7.93 -19.92
C GLY A 150 3.22 7.36 -18.92
N GLU A 151 4.41 7.02 -19.40
CA GLU A 151 5.51 6.63 -18.52
C GLU A 151 6.04 7.82 -17.72
N ASP A 152 6.01 9.03 -18.28
CA ASP A 152 6.52 10.23 -17.64
C ASP A 152 5.90 11.47 -18.28
N SER A 153 5.45 12.42 -17.45
CA SER A 153 4.75 13.61 -17.91
C SER A 153 5.58 14.50 -18.82
N GLU A 154 6.91 14.49 -18.72
CA GLU A 154 7.82 15.30 -19.55
C GLU A 154 8.41 14.52 -20.74
N LYS A 155 8.32 13.17 -20.74
CA LYS A 155 8.96 12.33 -21.76
C LYS A 155 7.98 11.55 -22.64
N THR A 156 6.72 11.40 -22.25
CA THR A 156 5.65 10.85 -23.09
C THR A 156 4.86 12.02 -23.69
N ILE A 157 5.13 12.36 -24.96
CA ILE A 157 4.63 13.59 -25.60
C ILE A 157 3.74 13.24 -26.79
N LEU A 158 2.48 13.67 -26.74
CA LEU A 158 1.52 13.56 -27.83
C LEU A 158 1.40 14.94 -28.50
N THR A 159 1.83 15.08 -29.74
CA THR A 159 2.03 16.39 -30.38
C THR A 159 1.59 16.45 -31.84
N TYR A 160 1.32 17.67 -32.31
CA TYR A 160 1.11 18.02 -33.72
C TYR A 160 1.32 19.53 -33.93
N ASP A 161 1.62 19.99 -35.14
CA ASP A 161 2.00 21.39 -35.45
C ASP A 161 0.96 22.16 -36.29
N ALA A 162 -0.30 22.16 -35.88
CA ALA A 162 -1.36 22.83 -36.64
C ALA A 162 -1.91 24.07 -35.91
N ALA A 163 -2.02 25.18 -36.63
CA ALA A 163 -2.80 26.35 -36.22
C ALA A 163 -4.14 26.42 -36.98
N ASN A 164 -5.00 27.35 -36.57
CA ASN A 164 -6.25 27.69 -37.25
C ASN A 164 -6.04 27.89 -38.76
N GLY A 165 -5.05 28.71 -39.13
CA GLY A 165 -4.71 29.02 -40.51
C GLY A 165 -4.05 27.88 -41.30
N THR A 166 -3.54 26.84 -40.64
CA THR A 166 -2.85 25.73 -41.31
C THR A 166 -3.83 24.97 -42.22
N ILE A 167 -3.39 24.62 -43.44
CA ILE A 167 -4.22 23.87 -44.39
C ILE A 167 -4.26 22.41 -43.97
N ASN A 168 -5.46 21.90 -43.72
CA ASN A 168 -5.69 20.48 -43.49
C ASN A 168 -5.47 19.71 -44.81
N PRO A 169 -4.49 18.80 -44.88
CA PRO A 169 -4.13 18.10 -46.11
C PRO A 169 -5.26 17.18 -46.62
N ASN A 170 -6.14 16.71 -45.73
CA ASN A 170 -7.24 15.81 -46.11
C ASN A 170 -8.45 16.53 -46.71
N THR A 171 -8.62 17.83 -46.41
CA THR A 171 -9.81 18.58 -46.86
C THR A 171 -9.49 19.75 -47.79
N GLY A 172 -8.23 20.19 -47.85
CA GLY A 172 -7.80 21.36 -48.61
C GLY A 172 -8.30 22.70 -48.04
N LYS A 173 -8.83 22.70 -46.81
CA LYS A 173 -9.32 23.89 -46.09
C LYS A 173 -8.48 24.12 -44.85
N ASN A 174 -8.52 25.33 -44.31
CA ASN A 174 -7.96 25.64 -42.99
C ASN A 174 -8.51 24.68 -41.94
N TYR A 175 -7.67 24.30 -40.98
CA TYR A 175 -8.10 23.48 -39.83
C TYR A 175 -9.19 24.18 -39.02
N GLY A 176 -9.14 25.50 -38.88
CA GLY A 176 -9.95 26.19 -37.88
C GLY A 176 -9.38 25.98 -36.48
N THR A 177 -9.72 26.84 -35.51
CA THR A 177 -9.26 26.71 -34.12
C THR A 177 -9.52 25.31 -33.55
N SER A 178 -10.76 24.83 -33.56
CA SER A 178 -11.08 23.50 -33.00
C SER A 178 -10.44 22.33 -33.77
N GLY A 179 -10.18 22.50 -35.07
CA GLY A 179 -9.53 21.47 -35.90
C GLY A 179 -8.00 21.47 -35.78
N SER A 180 -7.43 22.55 -35.24
CA SER A 180 -5.98 22.68 -34.99
C SER A 180 -5.51 21.74 -33.88
N ALA A 181 -6.41 21.37 -32.95
CA ALA A 181 -6.22 20.44 -31.84
C ALA A 181 -5.34 19.23 -32.17
N SER A 182 -4.20 19.06 -31.51
CA SER A 182 -3.37 17.83 -31.62
C SER A 182 -4.19 16.62 -31.20
N ILE A 183 -4.86 16.73 -30.04
CA ILE A 183 -5.75 15.70 -29.51
C ILE A 183 -7.17 16.25 -29.40
N THR A 184 -8.14 15.51 -29.93
CA THR A 184 -9.57 15.83 -29.80
C THR A 184 -10.30 14.70 -29.06
N VAL A 185 -10.82 14.99 -27.88
CA VAL A 185 -11.70 14.11 -27.12
C VAL A 185 -13.14 14.53 -27.40
N LYS A 186 -13.88 13.71 -28.16
CA LYS A 186 -15.25 14.00 -28.56
C LYS A 186 -16.22 13.77 -27.41
N SER A 187 -17.37 14.43 -27.44
CA SER A 187 -18.41 14.36 -26.39
C SER A 187 -18.95 12.96 -26.08
N LYS A 188 -18.77 11.99 -26.98
CA LYS A 188 -19.13 10.59 -26.76
C LYS A 188 -18.11 9.80 -25.93
N ALA A 189 -16.88 10.30 -25.80
CA ALA A 189 -15.81 9.66 -25.04
C ALA A 189 -15.94 9.91 -23.52
N ILE A 190 -17.14 9.70 -22.98
CA ILE A 190 -17.46 9.94 -21.57
C ILE A 190 -16.49 9.16 -20.69
N GLY A 191 -16.00 9.80 -19.63
CA GLY A 191 -15.08 9.16 -18.69
C GLY A 191 -13.65 8.99 -19.20
N PHE A 192 -13.26 9.75 -20.22
CA PHE A 192 -11.89 9.79 -20.72
C PHE A 192 -10.94 10.27 -19.62
N THR A 193 -9.80 9.60 -19.47
CA THR A 193 -8.76 10.03 -18.53
C THR A 193 -7.37 10.02 -19.14
N ALA A 194 -6.51 10.92 -18.70
CA ALA A 194 -5.09 10.94 -19.04
C ALA A 194 -4.23 11.23 -17.80
N GLU A 195 -3.10 10.54 -17.68
CA GLU A 195 -2.16 10.76 -16.58
C GLU A 195 -0.71 10.60 -16.99
N ASN A 196 0.18 11.39 -16.38
CA ASN A 196 1.64 11.30 -16.56
C ASN A 196 2.09 11.41 -18.03
N LEU A 197 1.52 12.34 -18.80
CA LEU A 197 1.91 12.61 -20.18
C LEU A 197 1.80 14.09 -20.55
N THR A 198 2.39 14.48 -21.67
CA THR A 198 2.23 15.80 -22.30
C THR A 198 1.30 15.70 -23.51
N ILE A 199 0.38 16.65 -23.64
CA ILE A 199 -0.35 16.97 -24.86
C ILE A 199 0.11 18.35 -25.34
N GLU A 200 0.68 18.40 -26.53
CA GLU A 200 1.33 19.59 -27.06
C GLU A 200 0.74 19.98 -28.42
N ASN A 201 0.66 21.29 -28.69
CA ASN A 201 0.69 21.80 -30.05
C ASN A 201 2.00 22.54 -30.27
N SER A 202 2.85 22.01 -31.15
CA SER A 202 4.20 22.50 -31.38
C SER A 202 4.27 23.61 -32.44
N PHE A 203 3.12 24.13 -32.89
CA PHE A 203 3.07 25.25 -33.81
C PHE A 203 3.76 26.49 -33.22
N VAL A 204 4.70 27.06 -33.97
CA VAL A 204 5.48 28.24 -33.56
C VAL A 204 4.83 29.51 -34.07
N GLU A 205 4.25 30.31 -33.17
CA GLU A 205 3.65 31.60 -33.51
C GLU A 205 4.64 32.57 -34.17
N GLN A 206 4.12 33.36 -35.10
CA GLN A 206 4.87 34.41 -35.80
C GLN A 206 4.26 35.80 -35.55
N GLY A 207 3.23 35.89 -34.71
CA GLY A 207 2.52 37.12 -34.37
C GLY A 207 1.49 37.55 -35.41
N ASN A 208 1.05 36.66 -36.31
CA ASN A 208 0.04 36.95 -37.32
C ASN A 208 -1.39 36.61 -36.85
N ASN A 209 -2.38 37.03 -37.64
CA ASN A 209 -3.76 36.59 -37.44
C ASN A 209 -3.91 35.09 -37.78
N ASN A 210 -4.84 34.41 -37.09
CA ASN A 210 -5.20 32.99 -37.28
C ASN A 210 -4.13 31.97 -36.84
N GLU A 211 -3.35 32.30 -35.83
CA GLU A 211 -2.29 31.44 -35.29
C GLU A 211 -2.71 30.59 -34.08
N GLN A 212 -3.98 30.64 -33.68
CA GLN A 212 -4.55 29.79 -32.62
C GLN A 212 -4.19 28.32 -32.85
N ALA A 213 -3.57 27.67 -31.87
CA ALA A 213 -2.99 26.34 -32.02
C ALA A 213 -3.31 25.48 -30.79
N VAL A 214 -4.42 24.75 -30.87
CA VAL A 214 -4.96 23.98 -29.76
C VAL A 214 -4.13 22.72 -29.53
N ALA A 215 -3.72 22.46 -28.29
CA ALA A 215 -3.11 21.19 -27.89
C ALA A 215 -4.18 20.14 -27.62
N LEU A 216 -5.15 20.47 -26.75
CA LEU A 216 -6.29 19.61 -26.41
C LEU A 216 -7.61 20.32 -26.69
N ASN A 217 -8.48 19.67 -27.45
CA ASN A 217 -9.90 19.97 -27.53
C ASN A 217 -10.69 18.87 -26.82
N ASN A 218 -11.21 19.17 -25.64
CA ASN A 218 -12.00 18.23 -24.85
C ASN A 218 -13.47 18.61 -24.78
N GLN A 219 -14.34 17.69 -25.18
CA GLN A 219 -15.79 17.86 -25.19
C GLN A 219 -16.52 16.82 -24.33
N ALA A 220 -15.79 15.88 -23.71
CA ALA A 220 -16.37 14.75 -22.99
C ALA A 220 -16.72 15.09 -21.54
N ASP A 221 -17.88 14.61 -21.11
CA ASP A 221 -18.29 14.64 -19.70
C ASP A 221 -17.49 13.64 -18.86
N GLU A 222 -17.32 13.95 -17.58
CA GLU A 222 -16.56 13.17 -16.60
C GLU A 222 -15.11 12.90 -17.00
N SER A 223 -14.46 13.86 -17.68
CA SER A 223 -13.06 13.75 -18.07
C SER A 223 -12.11 14.03 -16.90
N ILE A 224 -11.03 13.27 -16.76
CA ILE A 224 -10.03 13.46 -15.69
C ILE A 224 -8.61 13.53 -16.26
N PHE A 225 -7.89 14.60 -15.94
CA PHE A 225 -6.47 14.77 -16.29
C PHE A 225 -5.65 14.92 -15.02
N ILE A 226 -4.56 14.16 -14.89
CA ILE A 226 -3.76 14.11 -13.66
C ILE A 226 -2.28 14.18 -14.02
N ASN A 227 -1.52 15.09 -13.42
CA ASN A 227 -0.10 15.26 -13.75
C ASN A 227 0.14 15.28 -15.29
N THR A 228 -0.78 15.94 -15.99
CA THR A 228 -0.75 16.07 -17.45
C THR A 228 -0.26 17.46 -17.78
N ARG A 229 0.56 17.56 -18.82
CA ARG A 229 1.06 18.85 -19.32
C ARG A 229 0.32 19.23 -20.59
N PHE A 230 -0.09 20.48 -20.69
CA PHE A 230 -0.69 21.07 -21.88
C PHE A 230 0.22 22.19 -22.35
N ILE A 231 0.85 22.02 -23.51
CA ILE A 231 1.88 22.93 -24.02
C ILE A 231 1.40 23.51 -25.35
N GLY A 232 1.49 24.84 -25.47
CA GLY A 232 1.11 25.60 -26.65
C GLY A 232 1.30 27.10 -26.41
N ASN A 233 0.79 27.93 -27.31
CA ASN A 233 0.79 29.39 -27.22
C ASN A 233 -0.63 29.94 -27.10
N GLN A 234 -1.20 30.48 -28.19
CA GLN A 234 -2.58 30.90 -28.24
C GLN A 234 -3.53 29.69 -28.31
N ASP A 235 -4.57 29.72 -27.47
CA ASP A 235 -5.66 28.73 -27.45
C ASP A 235 -5.20 27.29 -27.07
N THR A 236 -4.20 27.12 -26.19
CA THR A 236 -3.64 25.79 -25.82
C THR A 236 -4.69 24.75 -25.42
N LEU A 237 -5.57 25.06 -24.47
CA LEU A 237 -6.56 24.15 -23.91
C LEU A 237 -7.98 24.62 -24.21
N LEU A 238 -8.62 23.95 -25.16
CA LEU A 238 -10.05 24.08 -25.43
C LEU A 238 -10.85 23.14 -24.51
N ALA A 239 -11.14 23.62 -23.30
CA ALA A 239 -12.03 22.97 -22.33
C ALA A 239 -13.48 23.28 -22.72
N ASP A 240 -14.02 22.45 -23.61
CA ASP A 240 -15.27 22.66 -24.34
C ASP A 240 -16.37 21.67 -23.93
N ALA A 241 -17.54 21.83 -24.50
CA ALA A 241 -18.63 20.87 -24.38
C ALA A 241 -19.32 20.67 -25.73
N SER A 242 -20.22 19.71 -25.80
CA SER A 242 -21.08 19.64 -26.99
C SER A 242 -22.00 20.86 -27.06
N ALA A 243 -22.48 21.19 -28.26
CA ALA A 243 -23.47 22.26 -28.46
C ALA A 243 -24.85 21.98 -27.82
N SER A 244 -25.06 20.82 -27.20
CA SER A 244 -26.37 20.42 -26.65
C SER A 244 -26.33 20.03 -25.18
N VAL A 245 -25.18 19.59 -24.67
CA VAL A 245 -25.00 19.10 -23.30
C VAL A 245 -23.67 19.63 -22.77
N PRO A 246 -23.65 20.25 -21.57
CA PRO A 246 -22.41 20.65 -20.90
C PRO A 246 -21.55 19.41 -20.55
N ALA A 247 -20.27 19.64 -20.27
CA ALA A 247 -19.32 18.60 -19.92
C ALA A 247 -18.57 19.01 -18.65
N ARG A 248 -18.45 18.07 -17.70
CA ARG A 248 -17.66 18.23 -16.47
C ARG A 248 -16.25 17.69 -16.71
N GLN A 249 -15.24 18.50 -16.40
CA GLN A 249 -13.84 18.19 -16.68
C GLN A 249 -12.97 18.53 -15.47
N TYR A 250 -12.18 17.57 -15.00
CA TYR A 250 -11.32 17.73 -13.83
C TYR A 250 -9.85 17.67 -14.23
N TYR A 251 -9.14 18.76 -14.00
CA TYR A 251 -7.70 18.89 -14.23
C TYR A 251 -7.02 19.01 -12.86
N TYR A 252 -6.23 18.00 -12.50
CA TYR A 252 -5.62 17.90 -11.18
C TYR A 252 -4.10 17.80 -11.29
N LYS A 253 -3.37 18.65 -10.57
CA LYS A 253 -1.90 18.68 -10.62
C LYS A 253 -1.34 18.82 -12.04
N CYS A 254 -2.08 19.50 -12.91
CA CYS A 254 -1.66 19.66 -14.31
C CYS A 254 -0.74 20.87 -14.47
N TYR A 255 0.08 20.84 -15.50
CA TYR A 255 0.83 21.99 -16.00
C TYR A 255 0.15 22.50 -17.27
N ILE A 256 -0.22 23.77 -17.35
CA ILE A 256 -0.88 24.35 -18.51
C ILE A 256 -0.11 25.60 -18.90
N GLU A 257 0.42 25.63 -20.13
CA GLU A 257 1.23 26.71 -20.64
C GLU A 257 0.61 27.34 -21.89
N GLY A 258 0.67 28.67 -21.97
CA GLY A 258 0.30 29.42 -23.15
C GLY A 258 0.29 30.91 -22.90
N ASP A 259 -0.28 31.68 -23.83
CA ASP A 259 -0.25 33.14 -23.75
C ASP A 259 -1.63 33.81 -23.89
N VAL A 260 -2.25 33.76 -25.06
CA VAL A 260 -3.54 34.38 -25.36
C VAL A 260 -4.63 33.32 -25.26
N ASP A 261 -5.58 33.53 -24.36
CA ASP A 261 -6.79 32.71 -24.21
C ASP A 261 -6.49 31.21 -24.04
N PHE A 262 -5.35 30.88 -23.41
CA PHE A 262 -4.81 29.53 -23.47
C PHE A 262 -5.62 28.50 -22.66
N ILE A 263 -6.61 28.93 -21.88
CA ILE A 263 -7.69 28.10 -21.35
C ILE A 263 -9.04 28.70 -21.77
N PHE A 264 -9.75 28.05 -22.70
CA PHE A 264 -10.98 28.62 -23.28
C PHE A 264 -12.04 27.57 -23.63
N GLY A 265 -13.27 28.04 -23.81
CA GLY A 265 -14.44 27.19 -24.09
C GLY A 265 -15.48 27.13 -22.98
N ARG A 266 -16.37 26.14 -23.11
CA ARG A 266 -17.68 26.09 -22.45
C ARG A 266 -17.75 25.16 -21.24
N ALA A 267 -16.77 24.27 -21.07
CA ALA A 267 -16.86 23.20 -20.08
C ALA A 267 -17.13 23.74 -18.67
N GLN A 268 -17.81 22.92 -17.87
CA GLN A 268 -17.73 23.05 -16.43
C GLN A 268 -16.41 22.41 -16.02
N ALA A 269 -15.37 23.22 -15.92
CA ALA A 269 -14.01 22.72 -15.71
C ALA A 269 -13.48 23.16 -14.34
N VAL A 270 -12.95 22.20 -13.59
CA VAL A 270 -12.25 22.47 -12.34
C VAL A 270 -10.76 22.22 -12.55
N PHE A 271 -9.95 23.23 -12.28
CA PHE A 271 -8.50 23.18 -12.30
C PHE A 271 -8.01 23.24 -10.86
N ASP A 272 -7.46 22.15 -10.35
CA ASP A 272 -7.12 22.00 -8.94
C ASP A 272 -5.65 21.64 -8.76
N ASP A 273 -4.94 22.41 -7.95
CA ASP A 273 -3.49 22.26 -7.72
C ASP A 273 -2.63 22.32 -9.00
N CYS A 274 -3.09 23.09 -10.00
CA CYS A 274 -2.39 23.22 -11.28
C CYS A 274 -1.35 24.35 -11.27
N ASP A 275 -0.30 24.16 -12.07
CA ASP A 275 0.58 25.24 -12.52
C ASP A 275 0.07 25.79 -13.85
N ILE A 276 -0.26 27.08 -13.86
CA ILE A 276 -0.82 27.80 -15.00
C ILE A 276 0.23 28.84 -15.42
N ALA A 277 0.98 28.52 -16.46
CA ALA A 277 2.21 29.21 -16.85
C ALA A 277 1.97 30.13 -18.06
N SER A 278 2.13 31.44 -17.86
CA SER A 278 2.01 32.44 -18.92
C SER A 278 3.34 32.61 -19.65
N VAL A 279 3.34 32.36 -20.95
CA VAL A 279 4.50 32.50 -21.84
C VAL A 279 4.78 33.97 -22.13
N ASN A 280 6.07 34.33 -22.19
CA ASN A 280 6.49 35.69 -22.53
C ASN A 280 6.40 35.90 -24.05
N ARG A 281 5.52 36.81 -24.49
CA ARG A 281 5.41 37.25 -25.89
C ARG A 281 6.28 38.46 -26.20
N GLU A 282 7.28 38.72 -25.36
CA GLU A 282 8.16 39.89 -25.38
C GLU A 282 7.41 41.24 -25.31
N SER A 283 6.21 41.24 -24.75
CA SER A 283 5.39 42.44 -24.60
C SER A 283 5.60 43.07 -23.22
N THR A 284 5.61 44.40 -23.17
CA THR A 284 5.68 45.14 -21.90
C THR A 284 4.33 45.69 -21.45
N THR A 285 3.28 45.47 -22.24
CA THR A 285 1.94 46.03 -21.96
C THR A 285 0.84 44.97 -21.96
N ASN A 286 0.99 43.91 -22.74
CA ASN A 286 0.00 42.84 -22.85
C ASN A 286 0.66 41.56 -23.38
N ASN A 287 0.90 40.60 -22.49
CA ASN A 287 1.41 39.27 -22.84
C ASN A 287 0.28 38.24 -23.02
N GLY A 288 -0.96 38.57 -22.65
CA GLY A 288 -2.11 37.72 -22.96
C GLY A 288 -3.13 37.61 -21.84
N TYR A 289 -3.85 36.49 -21.86
CA TYR A 289 -5.05 36.26 -21.08
C TYR A 289 -5.10 34.79 -20.68
N VAL A 290 -5.19 34.52 -19.37
CA VAL A 290 -5.21 33.13 -18.88
C VAL A 290 -6.47 32.40 -19.35
N THR A 291 -7.63 33.04 -19.20
CA THR A 291 -8.91 32.40 -19.55
C THR A 291 -9.74 33.17 -20.57
N ALA A 292 -10.45 32.44 -21.41
CA ALA A 292 -11.49 32.96 -22.29
C ALA A 292 -12.73 32.04 -22.27
N ALA A 293 -13.41 32.01 -21.12
CA ALA A 293 -14.61 31.19 -20.95
C ALA A 293 -15.77 31.70 -21.81
N ASP A 294 -16.62 30.76 -22.25
CA ASP A 294 -17.84 31.05 -23.02
C ASP A 294 -19.08 30.38 -22.38
N THR A 295 -19.09 30.32 -21.05
CA THR A 295 -20.15 29.72 -20.23
C THR A 295 -21.54 30.27 -20.58
N TRP A 296 -22.53 29.37 -20.67
CA TRP A 296 -23.91 29.76 -20.95
C TRP A 296 -24.61 30.23 -19.68
N ASP A 297 -25.61 31.10 -19.83
CA ASP A 297 -26.33 31.73 -18.71
C ASP A 297 -27.05 30.76 -17.75
N LYS A 298 -27.38 29.55 -18.24
CA LYS A 298 -28.04 28.47 -17.48
C LYS A 298 -27.06 27.51 -16.78
N ASP A 299 -25.77 27.63 -17.05
CA ASP A 299 -24.74 26.82 -16.41
C ASP A 299 -24.31 27.58 -15.13
N ASN A 300 -24.55 26.99 -13.95
CA ASN A 300 -24.28 27.67 -12.67
C ASN A 300 -22.78 27.86 -12.41
N TYR A 301 -21.94 27.10 -13.10
CA TYR A 301 -20.49 27.13 -13.02
C TYR A 301 -19.91 27.09 -14.43
N GLY A 302 -18.85 27.87 -14.63
CA GLY A 302 -17.94 27.76 -15.77
C GLY A 302 -16.63 27.15 -15.30
N TYR A 303 -15.58 27.97 -15.26
CA TYR A 303 -14.28 27.56 -14.73
C TYR A 303 -14.16 27.84 -13.24
N LEU A 304 -13.72 26.82 -12.50
CA LEU A 304 -13.34 26.93 -11.10
C LEU A 304 -11.86 26.55 -10.98
N ILE A 305 -11.01 27.55 -10.81
CA ILE A 305 -9.58 27.38 -10.66
C ILE A 305 -9.27 27.49 -9.18
N MET A 306 -8.78 26.40 -8.57
CA MET A 306 -8.57 26.30 -7.13
C MET A 306 -7.21 25.77 -6.75
N ASN A 307 -6.67 26.25 -5.63
CA ASN A 307 -5.39 25.81 -5.06
C ASN A 307 -4.21 25.86 -6.06
N SER A 308 -4.36 26.66 -7.13
CA SER A 308 -3.49 26.66 -8.30
C SER A 308 -2.54 27.84 -8.28
N ARG A 309 -1.53 27.81 -9.14
CA ARG A 309 -0.46 28.81 -9.19
C ARG A 309 -0.40 29.41 -10.59
N LEU A 310 -0.67 30.71 -10.68
CA LEU A 310 -0.48 31.48 -11.91
C LEU A 310 0.96 32.01 -11.90
N ILE A 311 1.79 31.47 -12.78
CA ILE A 311 3.23 31.75 -12.85
C ILE A 311 3.59 32.34 -14.21
N GLY A 312 4.63 33.16 -14.23
CA GLY A 312 5.17 33.76 -15.45
C GLY A 312 6.46 33.05 -15.85
N LEU A 313 6.66 32.83 -17.15
CA LEU A 313 7.88 32.26 -17.71
C LEU A 313 8.79 33.35 -18.30
N ASP A 314 10.06 33.01 -18.52
CA ASP A 314 11.02 33.78 -19.33
C ASP A 314 11.08 35.29 -19.04
N ASP A 315 11.14 35.68 -17.76
CA ASP A 315 11.18 37.08 -17.32
C ASP A 315 10.03 37.94 -17.88
N ILE A 316 8.85 37.34 -18.04
CA ILE A 316 7.63 38.04 -18.46
C ILE A 316 7.39 39.30 -17.62
N ALA A 317 7.02 40.40 -18.29
CA ALA A 317 6.87 41.69 -17.64
C ALA A 317 5.71 41.72 -16.62
N ASP A 318 5.92 42.41 -15.51
CA ASP A 318 4.91 42.66 -14.48
C ASP A 318 3.62 43.26 -15.06
N SER A 319 2.48 42.83 -14.52
CA SER A 319 1.16 43.41 -14.80
C SER A 319 0.80 43.47 -16.29
N THR A 320 1.16 42.43 -17.06
CA THR A 320 0.90 42.31 -18.50
C THR A 320 -0.04 41.18 -18.89
N VAL A 321 -0.42 40.28 -17.98
CA VAL A 321 -1.34 39.17 -18.26
C VAL A 321 -2.63 39.34 -17.46
N SER A 322 -3.77 39.22 -18.14
CA SER A 322 -5.07 39.26 -17.45
C SER A 322 -5.51 37.86 -17.03
N LEU A 323 -6.22 37.76 -15.90
CA LEU A 323 -6.88 36.54 -15.41
C LEU A 323 -7.84 35.96 -16.46
N GLY A 324 -8.47 36.81 -17.25
CA GLY A 324 -9.23 36.38 -18.40
C GLY A 324 -10.06 37.48 -19.03
N ARG A 325 -10.80 37.08 -20.06
CA ARG A 325 -11.74 37.93 -20.79
C ARG A 325 -12.97 37.13 -21.24
N PRO A 326 -14.14 37.77 -21.43
CA PRO A 326 -15.38 37.05 -21.70
C PRO A 326 -15.51 36.72 -23.19
N TRP A 327 -15.35 35.46 -23.57
CA TRP A 327 -15.55 35.05 -24.95
C TRP A 327 -17.04 34.86 -25.25
N ARG A 328 -17.53 35.60 -26.25
CA ARG A 328 -18.90 35.50 -26.76
C ARG A 328 -18.82 35.29 -28.27
N PRO A 329 -18.71 34.04 -28.75
CA PRO A 329 -18.54 33.74 -30.17
C PRO A 329 -19.72 34.28 -30.98
N SER A 330 -19.45 34.91 -32.12
CA SER A 330 -20.51 35.44 -33.00
C SER A 330 -21.42 34.35 -33.59
N SER A 331 -20.96 33.10 -33.59
CA SER A 331 -21.74 31.93 -34.00
C SER A 331 -22.74 31.47 -32.94
N GLN A 332 -22.61 31.93 -31.71
CA GLN A 332 -23.40 31.43 -30.58
C GLN A 332 -24.75 32.13 -30.51
N THR A 333 -25.81 31.33 -30.35
CA THR A 333 -27.21 31.80 -30.36
C THR A 333 -27.87 31.78 -28.98
N GLN A 334 -27.27 31.09 -28.01
CA GLN A 334 -27.73 31.13 -26.61
C GLN A 334 -27.14 32.33 -25.89
N PRO A 335 -27.84 32.92 -24.90
CA PRO A 335 -27.25 33.92 -24.01
C PRO A 335 -26.09 33.33 -23.21
N MET A 336 -25.07 34.16 -22.98
CA MET A 336 -23.82 33.73 -22.35
C MET A 336 -23.43 34.68 -21.24
N THR A 337 -23.10 34.10 -20.10
CA THR A 337 -22.48 34.79 -18.96
C THR A 337 -21.18 34.04 -18.67
N PRO A 338 -20.09 34.34 -19.41
CA PRO A 338 -18.78 33.77 -19.14
C PRO A 338 -18.47 33.78 -17.65
N ALA A 339 -18.08 32.63 -17.10
CA ALA A 339 -17.91 32.46 -15.66
C ALA A 339 -16.55 31.85 -15.34
N VAL A 340 -15.77 32.54 -14.51
CA VAL A 340 -14.45 32.10 -14.03
C VAL A 340 -14.31 32.52 -12.58
N THR A 341 -13.99 31.56 -11.71
CA THR A 341 -13.76 31.81 -10.30
C THR A 341 -12.42 31.25 -9.86
N TYR A 342 -11.57 32.11 -9.28
CA TYR A 342 -10.30 31.70 -8.67
C TYR A 342 -10.48 31.55 -7.16
N VAL A 343 -10.06 30.42 -6.58
CA VAL A 343 -10.15 30.12 -5.14
C VAL A 343 -8.79 29.69 -4.62
N ASN A 344 -8.25 30.39 -3.62
CA ASN A 344 -6.97 30.05 -2.98
C ASN A 344 -5.81 29.90 -3.99
N CYS A 345 -5.69 30.85 -4.92
CA CYS A 345 -4.68 30.78 -5.99
C CYS A 345 -3.52 31.72 -5.72
N TYR A 346 -2.29 31.24 -5.94
CA TYR A 346 -1.12 32.11 -6.02
C TYR A 346 -1.12 32.85 -7.37
N MET A 347 -0.79 34.14 -7.37
CA MET A 347 -0.69 34.97 -8.56
C MET A 347 0.66 35.70 -8.62
N GLY A 348 1.46 35.40 -9.64
CA GLY A 348 2.70 36.12 -9.94
C GLY A 348 2.48 37.58 -10.34
N ASP A 349 3.56 38.36 -10.31
CA ASP A 349 3.62 39.81 -10.61
C ASP A 349 3.18 40.17 -12.03
N HIS A 350 3.34 39.27 -12.99
CA HIS A 350 2.82 39.38 -14.35
C HIS A 350 1.30 39.59 -14.43
N ILE A 351 0.52 39.20 -13.40
CA ILE A 351 -0.93 39.40 -13.39
C ILE A 351 -1.30 40.88 -13.23
N THR A 352 -2.18 41.37 -14.10
CA THR A 352 -2.58 42.79 -14.14
C THR A 352 -3.33 43.22 -12.88
N THR A 353 -3.22 44.50 -12.55
CA THR A 353 -3.97 45.10 -11.43
C THR A 353 -5.49 45.14 -11.70
N LYS A 354 -5.89 45.29 -12.98
CA LYS A 354 -7.31 45.21 -13.41
C LYS A 354 -7.86 43.79 -13.24
N GLY A 355 -7.01 42.77 -13.30
CA GLY A 355 -7.38 41.36 -13.24
C GLY A 355 -8.02 40.90 -14.54
N TRP A 356 -9.20 41.44 -14.87
CA TRP A 356 -10.03 41.01 -16.00
C TRP A 356 -10.00 42.03 -17.12
N ASP A 357 -10.12 41.57 -18.37
CA ASP A 357 -10.13 42.46 -19.53
C ASP A 357 -11.32 42.21 -20.46
N ASP A 358 -11.60 43.20 -21.28
CA ASP A 358 -12.70 43.13 -22.25
C ASP A 358 -12.24 42.38 -23.51
N MET A 359 -13.17 41.71 -24.20
CA MET A 359 -12.92 41.09 -25.49
C MET A 359 -13.70 41.84 -26.58
N GLY A 360 -13.10 42.92 -27.10
CA GLY A 360 -13.82 43.84 -27.99
C GLY A 360 -15.02 44.47 -27.28
N ASP A 361 -16.21 44.32 -27.85
CA ASP A 361 -17.46 44.80 -27.23
C ASP A 361 -18.00 43.86 -26.12
N SER A 362 -17.36 42.71 -25.91
CA SER A 362 -17.69 41.76 -24.85
C SER A 362 -17.08 42.24 -23.53
N LEU A 363 -17.89 42.91 -22.70
CA LEU A 363 -17.40 43.57 -21.50
C LEU A 363 -17.22 42.60 -20.31
N ALA A 364 -16.07 42.68 -19.62
CA ALA A 364 -15.77 41.91 -18.42
C ALA A 364 -16.76 42.18 -17.27
N ALA A 365 -17.23 43.42 -17.16
CA ALA A 365 -18.21 43.81 -16.13
C ALA A 365 -19.58 43.12 -16.27
N THR A 366 -19.82 42.41 -17.38
CA THR A 366 -21.06 41.65 -17.62
C THR A 366 -20.87 40.14 -17.49
N ALA A 367 -19.66 39.70 -17.12
CA ALA A 367 -19.31 38.30 -16.88
C ALA A 367 -19.41 37.98 -15.38
N ASP A 368 -19.49 36.69 -15.02
CA ASP A 368 -19.39 36.25 -13.63
C ASP A 368 -17.95 35.85 -13.30
N PHE A 369 -17.11 36.89 -13.20
CA PHE A 369 -15.72 36.76 -12.83
C PHE A 369 -15.52 37.08 -11.36
N SER A 370 -14.88 36.19 -10.62
CA SER A 370 -14.69 36.38 -9.19
C SER A 370 -13.46 35.69 -8.61
N GLU A 371 -13.08 36.10 -7.41
CA GLU A 371 -11.91 35.59 -6.70
C GLU A 371 -12.20 35.40 -5.22
N PHE A 372 -11.53 34.43 -4.59
CA PHE A 372 -11.54 34.25 -3.15
C PHE A 372 -10.18 33.76 -2.67
N GLY A 373 -9.58 34.45 -1.69
CA GLY A 373 -8.32 34.00 -1.08
C GLY A 373 -7.12 33.95 -2.02
N SER A 374 -7.16 34.65 -3.17
CA SER A 374 -5.97 34.84 -4.02
C SER A 374 -4.84 35.50 -3.22
N PHE A 375 -3.59 35.09 -3.46
CA PHE A 375 -2.40 35.61 -2.77
C PHE A 375 -1.20 35.72 -3.72
N GLY A 376 -0.11 36.33 -3.27
CA GLY A 376 1.06 36.62 -4.11
C GLY A 376 1.05 38.04 -4.71
N PRO A 377 2.12 38.45 -5.38
CA PRO A 377 2.30 39.83 -5.87
C PRO A 377 1.26 40.29 -6.91
N GLY A 378 0.67 39.36 -7.66
CA GLY A 378 -0.40 39.62 -8.64
C GLY A 378 -1.81 39.65 -8.07
N ALA A 379 -2.00 39.22 -6.83
CA ALA A 379 -3.31 39.20 -6.14
C ALA A 379 -3.67 40.59 -5.60
N LYS A 380 -3.77 41.57 -6.50
CA LYS A 380 -4.09 42.96 -6.19
C LYS A 380 -5.60 43.16 -6.11
N LEU A 381 -6.06 44.03 -5.22
CA LEU A 381 -7.46 44.45 -5.16
C LEU A 381 -7.70 45.62 -6.13
N SER A 382 -8.85 45.62 -6.81
CA SER A 382 -9.32 46.74 -7.64
C SER A 382 -10.84 46.68 -7.84
N ASP A 383 -11.44 47.79 -8.27
CA ASP A 383 -12.90 47.88 -8.49
C ASP A 383 -13.40 46.91 -9.57
N THR A 384 -12.51 46.41 -10.42
CA THR A 384 -12.82 45.43 -11.47
C THR A 384 -12.66 43.97 -11.01
N ARG A 385 -12.12 43.73 -9.81
CA ARG A 385 -11.88 42.39 -9.26
C ARG A 385 -12.88 42.10 -8.15
N LYS A 386 -13.97 41.42 -8.51
CA LYS A 386 -15.00 40.97 -7.55
C LYS A 386 -14.40 39.92 -6.61
N VAL A 387 -14.25 40.27 -5.34
CA VAL A 387 -13.84 39.33 -4.29
C VAL A 387 -15.07 38.80 -3.57
N LEU A 388 -15.19 37.48 -3.48
CA LEU A 388 -16.28 36.80 -2.81
C LEU A 388 -16.16 36.91 -1.28
N SER A 389 -17.29 36.94 -0.59
CA SER A 389 -17.36 36.65 0.84
C SER A 389 -17.15 35.16 1.13
N VAL A 390 -16.90 34.80 2.39
CA VAL A 390 -16.76 33.40 2.82
C VAL A 390 -18.01 32.57 2.47
N ASP A 391 -19.20 33.13 2.68
CA ASP A 391 -20.48 32.44 2.40
C ASP A 391 -20.72 32.23 0.90
N GLU A 392 -20.27 33.17 0.07
CA GLU A 392 -20.31 33.02 -1.39
C GLU A 392 -19.28 31.99 -1.86
N ALA A 393 -18.05 32.07 -1.35
CA ALA A 393 -16.97 31.14 -1.68
C ALA A 393 -17.31 29.69 -1.29
N ALA A 394 -18.08 29.46 -0.22
CA ALA A 394 -18.55 28.14 0.18
C ALA A 394 -19.42 27.43 -0.88
N LYS A 395 -19.85 28.13 -1.94
CA LYS A 395 -20.55 27.53 -3.09
C LYS A 395 -19.60 26.92 -4.13
N TYR A 396 -18.34 27.34 -4.15
CA TYR A 396 -17.36 26.91 -5.13
C TYR A 396 -16.53 25.75 -4.58
N THR A 397 -17.16 24.57 -4.51
CA THR A 397 -16.50 23.30 -4.18
C THR A 397 -16.62 22.33 -5.34
N LEU A 398 -15.77 21.32 -5.38
CA LEU A 398 -15.80 20.26 -6.39
C LEU A 398 -17.19 19.60 -6.49
N GLU A 399 -17.79 19.27 -5.34
CA GLU A 399 -19.10 18.61 -5.25
C GLU A 399 -20.24 19.48 -5.82
N LYS A 400 -20.15 20.79 -5.64
CA LYS A 400 -21.17 21.72 -6.13
C LYS A 400 -20.98 22.03 -7.61
N ALA A 401 -19.73 22.23 -8.05
CA ALA A 401 -19.40 22.46 -9.45
C ALA A 401 -19.79 21.28 -10.35
N PHE A 402 -19.70 20.05 -9.83
CA PHE A 402 -20.03 18.81 -10.57
C PHE A 402 -21.31 18.12 -10.09
N GLY A 403 -22.15 18.84 -9.33
CA GLY A 403 -23.46 18.36 -8.93
C GLY A 403 -24.41 18.21 -10.13
N SER A 404 -25.39 17.30 -10.02
CA SER A 404 -26.31 17.03 -11.14
C SER A 404 -27.15 18.23 -11.56
N SER A 405 -27.43 19.13 -10.62
CA SER A 405 -28.15 20.40 -10.84
C SER A 405 -27.24 21.58 -11.19
N ALA A 406 -25.95 21.37 -11.40
CA ALA A 406 -25.00 22.43 -11.73
C ALA A 406 -25.24 23.09 -13.10
N ALA A 407 -26.01 22.44 -13.98
CA ALA A 407 -26.44 22.99 -15.26
C ALA A 407 -27.82 22.45 -15.65
N THR A 408 -28.50 23.13 -16.57
CA THR A 408 -29.80 22.68 -17.09
C THR A 408 -29.88 22.72 -18.62
N VAL A 409 -30.54 21.72 -19.19
CA VAL A 409 -30.88 21.66 -20.62
C VAL A 409 -32.40 21.57 -20.73
N ASN A 410 -33.01 22.53 -21.43
CA ASN A 410 -34.48 22.62 -21.59
C ASN A 410 -35.28 22.61 -20.27
N GLY A 411 -34.68 23.11 -19.17
CA GLY A 411 -35.33 23.17 -17.85
C GLY A 411 -35.18 21.91 -17.01
N GLU A 412 -34.50 20.88 -17.51
CA GLU A 412 -34.14 19.67 -16.75
C GLU A 412 -32.65 19.70 -16.38
N ALA A 413 -32.28 18.97 -15.33
CA ALA A 413 -30.88 18.81 -14.93
C ALA A 413 -30.05 18.25 -16.09
N ALA A 414 -28.93 18.89 -16.40
CA ALA A 414 -28.10 18.51 -17.54
C ALA A 414 -27.34 17.20 -17.31
N PHE A 415 -27.00 16.88 -16.06
CA PHE A 415 -26.31 15.65 -15.70
C PHE A 415 -27.24 14.70 -14.96
N LYS A 416 -27.05 13.41 -15.21
CA LYS A 416 -27.86 12.36 -14.61
C LYS A 416 -27.57 12.20 -13.11
N ASP A 417 -26.30 12.25 -12.74
CA ASP A 417 -25.82 11.93 -11.39
C ASP A 417 -24.84 13.02 -10.90
N ASN A 418 -24.72 13.16 -9.58
CA ASN A 418 -23.61 13.92 -8.98
C ASN A 418 -22.30 13.20 -9.30
N TRP A 419 -21.25 13.95 -9.59
CA TRP A 419 -19.93 13.38 -9.85
C TRP A 419 -18.90 14.03 -8.94
N ASN A 420 -18.16 13.21 -8.19
CA ASN A 420 -16.99 13.68 -7.45
C ASN A 420 -15.79 12.84 -7.89
N PRO A 421 -14.88 13.38 -8.71
CA PRO A 421 -13.74 12.60 -9.22
C PRO A 421 -12.77 12.16 -8.12
N ARG A 422 -12.83 12.73 -6.90
CA ARG A 422 -11.98 12.32 -5.76
C ARG A 422 -12.59 11.23 -4.88
N SER A 423 -13.87 10.91 -5.07
CA SER A 423 -14.59 9.93 -4.27
C SER A 423 -14.48 8.54 -4.88
N GLU A 424 -14.07 7.55 -4.10
CA GLU A 424 -14.06 6.12 -4.51
C GLU A 424 -15.46 5.59 -4.84
N GLU A 425 -16.52 6.22 -4.32
CA GLU A 425 -17.92 5.87 -4.62
C GLU A 425 -18.38 6.31 -6.03
N SER A 426 -17.64 7.22 -6.68
CA SER A 426 -17.98 7.67 -8.04
C SER A 426 -17.52 6.62 -9.05
N SER A 427 -18.34 6.31 -10.06
CA SER A 427 -18.01 5.32 -11.10
C SER A 427 -16.80 5.68 -11.96
N ILE A 428 -16.47 6.96 -12.05
CA ILE A 428 -15.27 7.49 -12.70
C ILE A 428 -14.58 8.39 -11.67
N ASN A 429 -13.45 7.94 -11.17
CA ASN A 429 -12.70 8.63 -10.14
C ASN A 429 -11.19 8.48 -10.36
N ILE A 430 -10.41 9.27 -9.63
CA ILE A 430 -8.96 9.31 -9.76
C ILE A 430 -8.25 8.06 -9.24
N HIS A 431 -8.93 7.15 -8.52
CA HIS A 431 -8.36 5.96 -7.89
C HIS A 431 -8.53 4.70 -8.75
N ASP A 432 -9.58 4.63 -9.57
CA ASP A 432 -9.92 3.47 -10.41
C ASP A 432 -9.33 3.52 -11.84
N LEU A 433 -8.22 4.24 -12.03
CA LEU A 433 -7.62 4.42 -13.36
C LEU A 433 -6.76 3.23 -13.83
N TYR A 434 -6.26 2.41 -12.90
CA TYR A 434 -5.22 1.39 -13.14
C TYR A 434 -5.64 -0.03 -12.72
N GLY A 435 -6.96 -0.29 -12.70
CA GLY A 435 -7.53 -1.47 -12.06
C GLY A 435 -7.67 -1.29 -10.55
N LYS A 436 -8.75 -1.84 -9.96
CA LYS A 436 -9.10 -1.63 -8.55
C LYS A 436 -8.02 -2.22 -7.63
N PHE A 437 -7.26 -1.37 -6.95
CA PHE A 437 -6.38 -1.79 -5.86
C PHE A 437 -7.22 -2.06 -4.61
N VAL A 438 -7.17 -3.29 -4.14
CA VAL A 438 -7.77 -3.72 -2.89
C VAL A 438 -6.61 -3.97 -1.92
N PRO A 439 -6.42 -3.10 -0.91
CA PRO A 439 -5.33 -3.27 0.03
C PRO A 439 -5.53 -4.53 0.87
N VAL A 440 -4.42 -5.16 1.26
CA VAL A 440 -4.43 -6.15 2.33
C VAL A 440 -4.81 -5.43 3.62
N THR A 441 -5.91 -5.86 4.24
CA THR A 441 -6.41 -5.32 5.52
C THR A 441 -6.26 -6.31 6.66
N SER A 442 -5.94 -7.58 6.38
CA SER A 442 -5.65 -8.59 7.39
C SER A 442 -4.66 -9.64 6.90
N LEU A 443 -3.84 -10.11 7.84
CA LEU A 443 -2.95 -11.26 7.67
C LEU A 443 -3.10 -12.11 8.94
N ILE A 444 -3.49 -13.37 8.78
CA ILE A 444 -3.69 -14.31 9.89
C ILE A 444 -2.78 -15.51 9.65
N ILE A 445 -2.11 -15.97 10.69
CA ILE A 445 -1.36 -17.23 10.70
C ILE A 445 -2.10 -18.27 11.54
N ASP A 446 -2.02 -19.54 11.15
CA ASP A 446 -2.67 -20.66 11.83
C ASP A 446 -2.06 -20.94 13.21
N VAL A 447 -0.78 -20.60 13.41
CA VAL A 447 -0.05 -20.79 14.67
C VAL A 447 0.81 -19.58 15.01
N ASN A 448 0.65 -19.03 16.21
CA ASN A 448 1.46 -17.92 16.73
C ASN A 448 2.60 -18.38 17.68
N GLU A 449 2.56 -19.62 18.15
CA GLU A 449 3.66 -20.27 18.85
C GLU A 449 3.77 -21.75 18.44
N MET A 450 4.99 -22.28 18.35
CA MET A 450 5.23 -23.70 18.13
C MET A 450 6.43 -24.21 18.94
N MET A 451 6.28 -25.43 19.46
CA MET A 451 7.37 -26.18 20.09
C MET A 451 7.78 -27.32 19.17
N LEU A 452 9.06 -27.37 18.82
CA LEU A 452 9.68 -28.35 17.94
C LEU A 452 10.85 -29.03 18.66
N THR A 453 11.28 -30.18 18.17
CA THR A 453 12.54 -30.83 18.53
C THR A 453 13.55 -30.61 17.41
N VAL A 454 14.85 -30.56 17.72
CA VAL A 454 15.90 -30.45 16.67
C VAL A 454 15.69 -31.51 15.58
N GLY A 455 15.57 -31.05 14.33
CA GLY A 455 15.28 -31.84 13.13
C GLY A 455 13.81 -31.90 12.70
N ASP A 456 12.87 -31.42 13.53
CA ASP A 456 11.44 -31.37 13.16
C ASP A 456 11.19 -30.32 12.07
N LYS A 457 10.16 -30.56 11.24
CA LYS A 457 9.68 -29.63 10.23
C LYS A 457 8.19 -29.34 10.42
N LYS A 458 7.77 -28.09 10.20
CA LYS A 458 6.36 -27.68 10.29
C LYS A 458 6.10 -26.50 9.35
N ILE A 459 4.96 -26.47 8.69
CA ILE A 459 4.57 -25.33 7.84
C ILE A 459 3.74 -24.31 8.65
N ILE A 460 3.96 -23.02 8.41
CA ILE A 460 3.05 -21.94 8.84
C ILE A 460 2.10 -21.64 7.68
N ILE A 461 0.80 -21.71 7.93
CA ILE A 461 -0.23 -21.38 6.94
C ILE A 461 -0.71 -19.96 7.22
N SER A 462 -0.64 -19.11 6.20
CA SER A 462 -1.11 -17.72 6.26
C SER A 462 -2.36 -17.51 5.39
N THR A 463 -3.32 -16.75 5.90
CA THR A 463 -4.51 -16.29 5.18
C THR A 463 -4.48 -14.77 5.08
N VAL A 464 -4.56 -14.25 3.85
CA VAL A 464 -4.57 -12.81 3.55
C VAL A 464 -6.00 -12.37 3.26
N GLY A 465 -6.43 -11.26 3.86
CA GLY A 465 -7.75 -10.67 3.64
C GLY A 465 -7.68 -9.18 3.22
N PRO A 466 -8.68 -8.68 2.47
CA PRO A 466 -9.83 -9.44 1.99
C PRO A 466 -9.44 -10.40 0.83
N GLU A 467 -10.33 -11.31 0.44
CA GLU A 467 -10.02 -12.33 -0.57
C GLU A 467 -9.67 -11.70 -1.93
N GLU A 468 -10.29 -10.57 -2.22
CA GLU A 468 -10.08 -9.77 -3.42
C GLU A 468 -8.88 -8.81 -3.32
N ALA A 469 -8.06 -8.89 -2.27
CA ALA A 469 -6.81 -8.14 -2.16
C ALA A 469 -5.93 -8.33 -3.41
N THR A 470 -5.44 -7.22 -3.96
CA THR A 470 -4.75 -7.20 -5.25
C THR A 470 -3.38 -7.87 -5.18
N ASP A 471 -2.64 -7.68 -4.08
CA ASP A 471 -1.36 -8.35 -3.81
C ASP A 471 -1.45 -9.17 -2.52
N LYS A 472 -1.47 -10.49 -2.65
CA LYS A 472 -1.52 -11.46 -1.54
C LYS A 472 -0.18 -12.16 -1.33
N THR A 473 0.92 -11.60 -1.87
CA THR A 473 2.25 -12.18 -1.72
C THR A 473 2.66 -12.16 -0.25
N VAL A 474 2.95 -13.33 0.30
CA VAL A 474 3.39 -13.50 1.69
C VAL A 474 4.89 -13.80 1.71
N THR A 475 5.63 -13.14 2.59
CA THR A 475 7.05 -13.39 2.83
C THR A 475 7.31 -13.86 4.25
N PHE A 476 8.25 -14.77 4.43
CA PHE A 476 8.65 -15.35 5.71
C PHE A 476 10.12 -15.03 6.01
N GLU A 477 10.43 -14.71 7.26
CA GLU A 477 11.81 -14.43 7.71
C GLU A 477 12.03 -14.98 9.12
N SER A 478 13.11 -15.72 9.35
CA SER A 478 13.52 -16.12 10.70
C SER A 478 14.52 -15.11 11.28
N LYS A 479 14.28 -14.71 12.52
CA LYS A 479 15.17 -13.83 13.29
C LYS A 479 16.52 -14.48 13.64
N ASP A 480 16.55 -15.81 13.73
CA ASP A 480 17.77 -16.59 14.02
C ASP A 480 17.72 -17.95 13.33
N ASN A 481 18.37 -18.04 12.18
CA ASN A 481 18.49 -19.24 11.36
C ASN A 481 19.30 -20.36 12.04
N ASN A 482 20.02 -20.11 13.14
CA ASN A 482 20.70 -21.17 13.90
C ASN A 482 19.74 -21.92 14.82
N VAL A 483 18.58 -21.33 15.16
CA VAL A 483 17.53 -21.98 15.95
C VAL A 483 16.50 -22.63 15.04
N ALA A 484 15.94 -21.87 14.10
CA ALA A 484 15.02 -22.41 13.09
C ALA A 484 15.11 -21.60 11.79
N THR A 485 15.02 -22.27 10.65
CA THR A 485 14.92 -21.63 9.32
C THR A 485 13.49 -21.66 8.81
N VAL A 486 13.17 -20.81 7.85
CA VAL A 486 11.88 -20.82 7.12
C VAL A 486 12.12 -20.57 5.63
N ASP A 487 11.40 -21.28 4.77
CA ASP A 487 11.46 -21.07 3.32
C ASP A 487 10.31 -20.16 2.80
N GLU A 488 10.32 -19.86 1.50
CA GLU A 488 9.31 -19.02 0.84
C GLU A 488 7.88 -19.59 0.90
N SER A 489 7.75 -20.90 1.12
CA SER A 489 6.45 -21.57 1.28
C SER A 489 6.00 -21.65 2.74
N GLY A 490 6.75 -21.07 3.68
CA GLY A 490 6.45 -21.09 5.11
C GLY A 490 6.88 -22.37 5.82
N ASN A 491 7.69 -23.24 5.21
CA ASN A 491 8.19 -24.46 5.87
C ASN A 491 9.30 -24.11 6.85
N VAL A 492 9.03 -24.35 8.13
CA VAL A 492 9.95 -24.18 9.24
C VAL A 492 10.72 -25.45 9.50
N GLU A 493 12.04 -25.35 9.66
CA GLU A 493 12.92 -26.46 10.08
C GLU A 493 13.66 -26.10 11.37
N ALA A 494 13.58 -26.98 12.37
CA ALA A 494 14.23 -26.80 13.66
C ALA A 494 15.71 -27.19 13.58
N ILE A 495 16.60 -26.22 13.73
CA ILE A 495 18.05 -26.38 13.53
C ILE A 495 18.79 -26.59 14.85
N GLY A 496 18.53 -25.74 15.85
CA GLY A 496 19.30 -25.70 17.09
C GLY A 496 18.43 -25.36 18.29
N VAL A 497 18.85 -25.83 19.48
CA VAL A 497 18.10 -25.59 20.72
C VAL A 497 18.06 -24.10 21.03
N GLY A 498 16.86 -23.57 21.28
CA GLY A 498 16.67 -22.16 21.58
C GLY A 498 15.26 -21.67 21.28
N THR A 499 15.09 -20.36 21.28
CA THR A 499 13.83 -19.71 20.88
C THR A 499 14.14 -18.64 19.84
N THR A 500 13.40 -18.65 18.73
CA THR A 500 13.45 -17.62 17.68
C THR A 500 12.05 -17.17 17.31
N VAL A 501 11.96 -16.12 16.50
CA VAL A 501 10.71 -15.59 15.96
C VAL A 501 10.76 -15.69 14.45
N ILE A 502 9.69 -16.23 13.88
CA ILE A 502 9.45 -16.18 12.45
C ILE A 502 8.44 -15.07 12.18
N THR A 503 8.83 -14.17 11.31
CA THR A 503 8.06 -13.01 10.89
C THR A 503 7.39 -13.32 9.57
N VAL A 504 6.07 -13.10 9.50
CA VAL A 504 5.26 -13.29 8.29
C VAL A 504 4.71 -11.94 7.86
N LYS A 505 4.95 -11.53 6.62
CA LYS A 505 4.53 -10.23 6.10
C LYS A 505 3.70 -10.36 4.83
N CYS A 506 2.72 -9.48 4.67
CA CYS A 506 1.99 -9.28 3.43
C CYS A 506 1.60 -7.80 3.32
N GLY A 507 2.06 -7.11 2.28
CA GLY A 507 1.93 -5.65 2.19
C GLY A 507 2.66 -4.94 3.33
N ASP A 508 1.94 -4.16 4.13
CA ASP A 508 2.44 -3.48 5.33
C ASP A 508 2.04 -4.18 6.65
N ILE A 509 1.32 -5.32 6.56
CA ILE A 509 0.90 -6.09 7.72
C ILE A 509 1.94 -7.15 8.03
N GLU A 510 2.26 -7.27 9.32
CA GLU A 510 3.24 -8.21 9.85
C GLU A 510 2.66 -8.93 11.07
N VAL A 511 2.88 -10.25 11.13
CA VAL A 511 2.52 -11.11 12.27
C VAL A 511 3.70 -12.02 12.61
N GLU A 512 3.82 -12.39 13.88
CA GLU A 512 4.95 -13.16 14.39
C GLU A 512 4.51 -14.54 14.90
N CYS A 513 5.34 -15.55 14.64
CA CYS A 513 5.26 -16.88 15.23
C CYS A 513 6.50 -17.16 16.07
N LYS A 514 6.33 -17.45 17.37
CA LYS A 514 7.43 -17.83 18.26
C LYS A 514 7.73 -19.31 18.13
N VAL A 515 8.97 -19.65 17.79
CA VAL A 515 9.43 -21.05 17.66
C VAL A 515 10.36 -21.37 18.82
N THR A 516 10.03 -22.41 19.59
CA THR A 516 10.92 -22.97 20.62
C THR A 516 11.38 -24.35 20.21
N VAL A 517 12.70 -24.54 20.11
CA VAL A 517 13.32 -25.81 19.71
C VAL A 517 13.94 -26.48 20.93
N ASN A 518 13.46 -27.67 21.24
CA ASN A 518 13.92 -28.51 22.33
C ASN A 518 15.01 -29.48 21.85
N PRO A 519 15.93 -29.90 22.74
CA PRO A 519 16.91 -30.93 22.42
C PRO A 519 16.23 -32.26 22.09
N LYS A 520 16.80 -32.99 21.13
CA LYS A 520 16.39 -34.37 20.85
C LYS A 520 16.84 -35.27 22.01
N LEU A 521 15.90 -35.83 22.75
CA LEU A 521 16.21 -36.76 23.84
C LEU A 521 16.80 -38.05 23.27
N THR A 522 18.00 -38.40 23.72
CA THR A 522 18.62 -39.72 23.52
C THR A 522 18.39 -40.56 24.77
N VAL A 523 18.01 -41.83 24.59
CA VAL A 523 17.96 -42.78 25.71
C VAL A 523 19.40 -42.98 26.21
N ILE A 524 19.64 -42.81 27.51
CA ILE A 524 20.95 -43.08 28.11
C ILE A 524 21.05 -44.59 28.31
N ASN A 525 22.09 -45.22 27.78
CA ASN A 525 22.37 -46.65 27.96
C ASN A 525 22.55 -47.00 29.43
N SER A 526 21.78 -47.96 29.94
CA SER A 526 21.88 -48.46 31.31
C SER A 526 23.02 -49.47 31.42
N ALA A 527 23.65 -49.59 32.59
CA ALA A 527 24.61 -50.69 32.78
C ALA A 527 23.85 -52.03 32.98
N PRO A 528 24.33 -53.13 32.40
CA PRO A 528 23.68 -54.43 32.51
C PRO A 528 23.70 -54.98 33.95
N MET A 529 22.78 -55.87 34.30
CA MET A 529 22.70 -56.51 35.63
C MET A 529 23.04 -58.00 35.54
N ILE A 530 23.90 -58.50 36.44
CA ILE A 530 24.23 -59.94 36.55
C ILE A 530 23.50 -60.55 37.76
N SER A 531 22.67 -61.57 37.53
CA SER A 531 22.09 -62.42 38.57
C SER A 531 22.92 -63.70 38.70
N ALA A 532 23.55 -63.85 39.86
CA ALA A 532 24.38 -64.99 40.24
C ALA A 532 24.37 -65.05 41.78
N GLU A 533 24.37 -66.24 42.35
CA GLU A 533 24.36 -66.46 43.80
C GLU A 533 25.61 -67.23 44.23
N ASP A 534 25.96 -67.09 45.50
CA ASP A 534 27.04 -67.87 46.11
C ASP A 534 26.66 -69.35 46.15
N VAL A 535 27.63 -70.23 45.94
CA VAL A 535 27.40 -71.67 45.81
C VAL A 535 28.14 -72.42 46.92
N THR A 536 27.49 -73.39 47.54
CA THR A 536 28.14 -74.32 48.47
C THR A 536 28.16 -75.72 47.85
N ILE A 537 29.33 -76.34 47.83
CA ILE A 537 29.55 -77.70 47.34
C ILE A 537 30.40 -78.49 48.35
N ASN A 538 30.39 -79.81 48.27
CA ASN A 538 31.28 -80.64 49.08
C ASN A 538 32.61 -80.90 48.36
N VAL A 539 33.65 -81.25 49.12
CA VAL A 539 34.95 -81.67 48.55
C VAL A 539 34.75 -82.82 47.57
N GLY A 540 35.17 -82.60 46.31
CA GLY A 540 35.06 -83.56 45.21
C GLY A 540 33.84 -83.40 44.31
N ASP A 541 32.88 -82.52 44.66
CA ASP A 541 31.73 -82.24 43.79
C ASP A 541 32.14 -81.51 42.49
N ASN A 542 31.37 -81.72 41.42
CA ASN A 542 31.56 -81.03 40.15
C ASN A 542 31.00 -79.60 40.24
N PHE A 543 31.82 -78.58 39.94
CA PHE A 543 31.40 -77.18 39.90
C PHE A 543 31.38 -76.65 38.46
N GLU A 544 30.18 -76.37 37.96
CA GLU A 544 29.99 -75.77 36.65
C GLU A 544 29.89 -74.24 36.76
N VAL A 545 30.96 -73.55 36.33
CA VAL A 545 31.15 -72.11 36.51
C VAL A 545 30.09 -71.22 35.85
N MET A 546 29.33 -71.73 34.87
CA MET A 546 28.29 -70.98 34.14
C MET A 546 26.86 -71.43 34.49
N ASN A 547 26.68 -72.23 35.55
CA ASN A 547 25.35 -72.72 35.89
C ASN A 547 24.56 -71.69 36.73
N ASN A 548 23.26 -71.56 36.48
CA ASN A 548 22.34 -70.63 37.19
C ASN A 548 22.75 -69.15 37.21
N ILE A 549 23.53 -68.70 36.21
CA ILE A 549 23.88 -67.29 36.03
C ILE A 549 23.10 -66.70 34.86
N THR A 550 22.52 -65.51 35.06
CA THR A 550 21.86 -64.74 34.00
C THR A 550 22.34 -63.31 33.98
N ALA A 551 22.23 -62.64 32.83
CA ALA A 551 22.46 -61.21 32.71
C ALA A 551 21.39 -60.57 31.85
N THR A 552 20.87 -59.44 32.32
CA THR A 552 19.84 -58.66 31.61
C THR A 552 20.22 -57.19 31.58
N ASP A 553 19.91 -56.53 30.48
CA ASP A 553 20.00 -55.09 30.34
C ASP A 553 18.63 -54.49 29.98
N LYS A 554 18.41 -53.22 30.33
CA LYS A 554 17.13 -52.54 30.13
C LYS A 554 16.86 -52.24 28.66
N GLU A 555 17.90 -51.96 27.88
CA GLU A 555 17.82 -51.63 26.45
C GLU A 555 18.10 -52.86 25.57
N ASP A 556 19.01 -53.76 25.98
CA ASP A 556 19.39 -54.95 25.19
C ASP A 556 18.65 -56.25 25.56
N GLY A 557 17.92 -56.29 26.66
CA GLY A 557 17.19 -57.49 27.10
C GLY A 557 18.09 -58.58 27.69
N ASP A 558 17.85 -59.86 27.37
CA ASP A 558 18.66 -60.97 27.90
C ASP A 558 19.99 -61.11 27.15
N ILE A 559 21.08 -60.83 27.86
CA ILE A 559 22.45 -60.89 27.36
C ILE A 559 23.27 -61.96 28.08
N THR A 560 22.62 -62.96 28.70
CA THR A 560 23.27 -64.04 29.45
C THR A 560 24.38 -64.75 28.67
N SER A 561 24.20 -64.89 27.36
CA SER A 561 25.19 -65.54 26.47
C SER A 561 26.51 -64.79 26.32
N THR A 562 26.57 -63.51 26.72
CA THR A 562 27.77 -62.66 26.58
C THR A 562 28.62 -62.58 27.85
N ILE A 563 28.17 -63.22 28.94
CA ILE A 563 28.89 -63.28 30.21
C ILE A 563 30.26 -63.93 30.02
N LYS A 564 31.29 -63.27 30.56
CA LYS A 564 32.67 -63.77 30.59
C LYS A 564 33.11 -63.98 32.03
N VAL A 565 33.70 -65.15 32.29
CA VAL A 565 34.44 -65.39 33.54
C VAL A 565 35.80 -64.72 33.41
N ILE A 566 36.05 -63.72 34.24
CA ILE A 566 37.32 -62.97 34.23
C ILE A 566 38.27 -63.42 35.36
N GLU A 567 37.74 -64.12 36.36
CA GLU A 567 38.55 -64.77 37.40
C GLU A 567 37.81 -66.00 37.93
N ASN A 568 38.51 -67.12 38.11
CA ASN A 568 37.98 -68.32 38.78
C ASN A 568 39.09 -68.95 39.60
N THR A 569 38.90 -69.01 40.91
CA THR A 569 39.89 -69.53 41.86
C THR A 569 39.47 -70.85 42.48
N VAL A 570 38.33 -71.44 42.07
CA VAL A 570 37.72 -72.60 42.71
C VAL A 570 38.61 -73.85 42.61
N ASP A 571 38.99 -74.41 43.76
CA ASP A 571 39.64 -75.72 43.90
C ASP A 571 38.72 -76.66 44.66
N THR A 572 38.00 -77.54 43.95
CA THR A 572 37.03 -78.46 44.54
C THR A 572 37.67 -79.60 45.33
N THR A 573 39.00 -79.72 45.31
CA THR A 573 39.74 -80.78 46.03
C THR A 573 40.11 -80.41 47.46
N LYS A 574 39.97 -79.12 47.83
CA LYS A 574 40.27 -78.63 49.17
C LYS A 574 39.12 -77.81 49.71
N ALA A 575 38.76 -78.07 50.97
CA ALA A 575 37.79 -77.25 51.67
C ALA A 575 38.31 -75.80 51.80
N GLY A 576 37.43 -74.82 51.56
CA GLY A 576 37.79 -73.40 51.54
C GLY A 576 36.79 -72.55 50.79
N GLU A 577 36.95 -71.22 50.90
CA GLU A 577 36.19 -70.25 50.12
C GLU A 577 37.01 -69.81 48.90
N TYR A 578 36.37 -69.86 47.74
CA TYR A 578 36.95 -69.47 46.48
C TYR A 578 36.05 -68.43 45.82
N LYS A 579 36.61 -67.61 44.94
CA LYS A 579 35.86 -66.59 44.19
C LYS A 579 35.77 -66.90 42.71
N VAL A 580 34.64 -66.53 42.13
CA VAL A 580 34.45 -66.41 40.69
C VAL A 580 33.99 -64.99 40.38
N VAL A 581 34.62 -64.34 39.40
CA VAL A 581 34.27 -63.00 38.96
C VAL A 581 33.76 -63.06 37.52
N TYR A 582 32.54 -62.61 37.33
CA TYR A 582 31.87 -62.49 36.04
C TYR A 582 31.89 -61.05 35.55
N LYS A 583 31.98 -60.87 34.23
CA LYS A 583 31.81 -59.58 33.55
C LYS A 583 30.84 -59.74 32.38
N VAL A 584 29.93 -58.80 32.24
CA VAL A 584 29.07 -58.66 31.06
C VAL A 584 29.22 -57.24 30.51
N ILE A 585 29.21 -57.11 29.18
CA ILE A 585 29.27 -55.83 28.45
C ILE A 585 28.07 -55.83 27.50
N ASP A 586 27.30 -54.76 27.51
CA ASP A 586 26.15 -54.55 26.62
C ASP A 586 26.60 -54.14 25.20
N SER A 587 25.64 -53.95 24.29
CA SER A 587 25.92 -53.64 22.87
C SER A 587 26.49 -52.24 22.65
N GLU A 588 26.24 -51.30 23.57
CA GLU A 588 26.73 -49.92 23.55
C GLU A 588 28.00 -49.70 24.41
N GLY A 589 28.49 -50.76 25.06
CA GLY A 589 29.78 -50.82 25.75
C GLY A 589 29.76 -50.60 27.26
N ALA A 590 28.61 -50.40 27.91
CA ALA A 590 28.57 -50.35 29.38
C ALA A 590 28.72 -51.76 29.96
N SER A 591 29.32 -51.85 31.16
CA SER A 591 29.73 -53.14 31.70
C SER A 591 29.55 -53.24 33.20
N THR A 592 29.20 -54.44 33.66
CA THR A 592 29.04 -54.78 35.08
C THR A 592 29.88 -56.00 35.42
N THR A 593 30.46 -56.01 36.61
CA THR A 593 31.17 -57.16 37.18
C THR A 593 30.49 -57.64 38.45
N LYS A 594 30.38 -58.95 38.63
CA LYS A 594 29.85 -59.56 39.86
C LYS A 594 30.78 -60.65 40.34
N THR A 595 31.09 -60.63 41.63
CA THR A 595 31.87 -61.67 42.31
C THR A 595 30.90 -62.54 43.09
N ILE A 596 31.02 -63.86 42.96
CA ILE A 596 30.37 -64.82 43.85
C ILE A 596 31.44 -65.59 44.63
N THR A 597 31.03 -66.07 45.80
CA THR A 597 31.80 -66.98 46.65
C THR A 597 31.33 -68.41 46.43
N VAL A 598 32.29 -69.32 46.22
CA VAL A 598 32.06 -70.76 46.14
C VAL A 598 32.73 -71.40 47.35
N THR A 599 31.91 -71.97 48.24
CA THR A 599 32.37 -72.61 49.47
C THR A 599 32.46 -74.11 49.27
N VAL A 600 33.65 -74.69 49.43
CA VAL A 600 33.88 -76.14 49.40
C VAL A 600 33.95 -76.65 50.84
N GLN A 601 33.04 -77.55 51.23
CA GLN A 601 32.92 -78.07 52.60
C GLN A 601 33.34 -79.55 52.70
N GLU A 602 33.85 -79.99 53.85
CA GLU A 602 34.27 -81.39 54.08
C GLU A 602 33.07 -82.34 54.23
N VAL A 603 33.15 -83.55 53.65
CA VAL A 603 32.13 -84.59 53.78
C VAL A 603 32.31 -85.36 55.09
N ILE A 604 31.33 -85.27 56.01
CA ILE A 604 31.31 -86.04 57.26
C ILE A 604 30.45 -87.30 57.05
N ASN A 605 31.07 -88.49 57.09
CA ASN A 605 30.35 -89.77 57.05
C ASN A 605 30.05 -90.27 58.47
N ASP A 606 28.78 -90.41 58.83
CA ASP A 606 28.37 -91.37 59.86
C ASP A 606 26.95 -91.91 59.61
N SER A 607 26.73 -93.19 59.92
CA SER A 607 25.47 -93.93 59.78
C SER A 607 25.15 -94.67 61.07
N VAL A 608 23.88 -94.67 61.53
CA VAL A 608 23.08 -95.82 62.04
C VAL A 608 21.99 -95.41 63.09
N VAL A 609 20.70 -95.62 62.72
CA VAL A 609 19.51 -96.31 63.36
C VAL A 609 19.09 -95.93 64.82
N VAL A 610 17.83 -95.78 65.29
CA VAL A 610 16.60 -96.65 65.30
C VAL A 610 15.29 -95.87 65.72
N GLU A 611 14.15 -96.33 65.17
CA GLU A 611 12.68 -96.29 65.54
C GLU A 611 12.25 -96.38 67.05
N PRO A 612 10.93 -96.41 67.45
CA PRO A 612 9.64 -96.13 66.77
C PRO A 612 8.57 -95.31 67.60
N GLU A 613 7.36 -95.17 67.00
CA GLU A 613 6.01 -95.39 67.58
C GLU A 613 4.96 -94.26 67.73
N ASN A 614 3.70 -94.71 67.62
CA ASN A 614 2.42 -94.08 67.27
C ASN A 614 1.61 -93.43 68.43
N THR A 615 0.83 -92.38 68.08
CA THR A 615 -0.56 -91.93 68.47
C THR A 615 -1.09 -92.08 69.92
N PRO A 616 -2.24 -91.47 70.35
CA PRO A 616 -3.24 -90.62 69.66
C PRO A 616 -3.78 -89.36 70.44
N GLU A 617 -4.70 -88.66 69.76
CA GLU A 617 -5.92 -87.97 70.26
C GLU A 617 -5.92 -86.60 70.99
N ASN A 618 -6.54 -85.62 70.29
CA ASN A 618 -7.77 -84.89 70.63
C ASN A 618 -7.78 -83.79 71.73
N SER A 619 -8.07 -82.54 71.32
CA SER A 619 -9.35 -81.82 71.61
C SER A 619 -9.20 -80.29 71.75
N GLY A 620 -10.16 -79.57 71.16
CA GLY A 620 -10.57 -78.19 71.50
C GLY A 620 -9.89 -77.11 70.67
N ASP A 621 -10.39 -76.64 69.53
CA ASP A 621 -11.74 -76.26 69.09
C ASP A 621 -12.31 -75.00 69.74
N ASN A 622 -12.94 -74.22 68.86
CA ASN A 622 -13.80 -73.06 69.05
C ASN A 622 -13.12 -71.70 69.26
N ASN A 623 -13.47 -70.61 68.58
CA ASN A 623 -14.43 -70.22 67.51
C ASN A 623 -14.42 -68.67 67.65
N THR A 624 -14.80 -67.79 66.72
CA THR A 624 -15.82 -67.89 65.69
C THR A 624 -15.64 -66.70 64.77
N SER A 625 -15.98 -66.93 63.51
CA SER A 625 -16.21 -65.95 62.45
C SER A 625 -17.68 -65.46 62.45
N ASN A 626 -17.93 -64.46 61.60
CA ASN A 626 -19.21 -64.00 61.05
C ASN A 626 -19.98 -63.01 61.96
N ASN A 627 -20.74 -62.01 61.47
CA ASN A 627 -21.43 -61.88 60.19
C ASN A 627 -22.05 -60.47 60.01
N THR A 628 -22.42 -60.17 58.76
CA THR A 628 -23.64 -59.44 58.29
C THR A 628 -23.93 -57.94 58.51
N ASN A 629 -24.46 -57.38 57.40
CA ASN A 629 -25.52 -56.35 57.23
C ASN A 629 -25.31 -54.97 57.85
N GLY A 630 -25.75 -53.84 57.30
CA GLY A 630 -26.70 -53.53 56.22
C GLY A 630 -27.38 -52.20 56.58
N ASN A 631 -27.70 -51.39 55.57
CA ASN A 631 -28.75 -50.35 55.51
C ASN A 631 -28.75 -49.09 56.42
N ASN A 632 -28.85 -47.97 55.69
CA ASN A 632 -29.74 -46.80 55.82
C ASN A 632 -29.75 -45.85 57.05
N GLU A 633 -29.60 -44.57 56.66
CA GLU A 633 -30.40 -43.39 57.03
C GLU A 633 -30.33 -42.75 58.43
N SER A 634 -29.85 -41.50 58.36
CA SER A 634 -30.51 -40.27 58.85
C SER A 634 -30.11 -39.68 60.21
N ASN A 635 -29.74 -38.40 60.08
CA ASN A 635 -30.09 -37.24 60.90
C ASN A 635 -29.43 -36.99 62.27
N ASN A 636 -28.68 -35.88 62.24
CA ASN A 636 -28.89 -34.65 62.99
C ASN A 636 -28.04 -34.31 64.22
N ASP A 637 -27.46 -33.12 64.08
CA ASP A 637 -27.33 -32.01 65.02
C ASP A 637 -26.36 -32.14 66.21
N ALA A 638 -25.34 -31.29 66.20
CA ALA A 638 -25.30 -30.11 67.08
C ALA A 638 -24.11 -29.17 66.76
N ASN A 639 -24.45 -27.92 66.41
CA ASN A 639 -23.98 -26.64 66.99
C ASN A 639 -22.53 -26.56 67.51
N ASN A 640 -21.74 -25.50 67.27
CA ASN A 640 -22.10 -24.09 67.17
C ASN A 640 -20.88 -23.24 66.77
N SER A 641 -21.14 -22.11 66.08
CA SER A 641 -20.61 -20.75 66.37
C SER A 641 -19.12 -20.46 66.10
N ASN A 642 -18.69 -19.38 65.43
CA ASN A 642 -19.26 -18.08 65.02
C ASN A 642 -18.34 -17.50 63.90
N ASN A 643 -18.87 -16.97 62.79
CA ASN A 643 -19.28 -15.54 62.56
C ASN A 643 -18.05 -14.65 62.22
N VAL A 644 -17.98 -13.80 61.19
CA VAL A 644 -18.96 -12.88 60.58
C VAL A 644 -18.52 -12.46 59.15
N ASP A 645 -19.52 -12.37 58.26
CA ASP A 645 -19.83 -11.48 57.12
C ASP A 645 -18.87 -10.31 56.74
N ASN A 646 -18.83 -9.79 55.50
CA ASN A 646 -19.93 -9.20 54.69
C ASN A 646 -19.36 -8.94 53.26
N SER A 647 -19.96 -9.40 52.15
CA SER A 647 -21.16 -8.91 51.43
C SER A 647 -20.87 -8.00 50.22
N ASN A 648 -21.37 -8.42 49.04
CA ASN A 648 -22.14 -7.67 48.03
C ASN A 648 -21.60 -6.30 47.53
N SER A 649 -21.69 -5.90 46.26
CA SER A 649 -22.47 -6.30 45.09
C SER A 649 -22.11 -5.36 43.92
N LEU A 650 -22.34 -5.79 42.67
CA LEU A 650 -22.44 -4.91 41.50
C LEU A 650 -23.67 -3.96 41.58
N PRO A 651 -23.68 -2.84 40.83
CA PRO A 651 -24.61 -2.77 39.69
C PRO A 651 -24.08 -2.02 38.42
N GLN A 652 -24.84 -2.16 37.32
CA GLN A 652 -24.71 -1.57 35.96
C GLN A 652 -24.96 -0.05 35.88
N THR A 653 -24.46 0.64 34.84
CA THR A 653 -25.21 1.29 33.70
C THR A 653 -24.41 2.40 32.96
N GLY A 654 -24.51 2.43 31.62
CA GLY A 654 -24.92 3.62 30.84
C GLY A 654 -23.88 4.60 30.24
N ASP A 655 -23.64 4.46 28.94
CA ASP A 655 -23.46 5.44 27.84
C ASP A 655 -23.01 6.91 28.05
N ASN A 656 -22.00 7.29 27.24
CA ASN A 656 -21.95 8.40 26.26
C ASN A 656 -20.63 9.20 26.30
N SER A 657 -19.89 9.22 25.18
CA SER A 657 -19.56 10.46 24.45
C SER A 657 -18.59 10.19 23.29
N ALA A 658 -19.03 10.60 22.10
CA ALA A 658 -18.30 10.62 20.85
C ALA A 658 -16.99 11.44 20.92
N ALA A 659 -15.91 10.92 20.36
CA ALA A 659 -14.68 11.65 20.10
C ALA A 659 -14.68 12.13 18.64
N ILE A 660 -14.62 13.45 18.50
CA ILE A 660 -14.61 14.23 17.26
C ILE A 660 -13.24 14.07 16.57
N VAL A 661 -13.25 13.62 15.32
CA VAL A 661 -12.10 13.68 14.41
C VAL A 661 -12.01 15.11 13.86
N VAL A 662 -10.92 15.80 14.20
CA VAL A 662 -10.60 17.16 13.76
C VAL A 662 -9.90 17.10 12.41
N ILE A 663 -10.54 17.67 11.39
CA ILE A 663 -9.93 17.99 10.08
C ILE A 663 -9.00 19.19 10.27
N LEU A 664 -7.73 19.03 9.88
CA LEU A 664 -6.77 20.12 9.77
C LEU A 664 -7.17 21.05 8.60
N ALA A 665 -7.64 22.24 8.94
CA ALA A 665 -7.60 23.42 8.08
C ALA A 665 -6.77 24.49 8.80
N LEU A 666 -5.52 24.66 8.42
CA LEU A 666 -4.64 25.73 8.91
C LEU A 666 -4.94 27.01 8.12
N VAL A 667 -5.90 27.81 8.61
CA VAL A 667 -5.99 29.24 8.32
C VAL A 667 -5.57 29.98 9.59
N VAL A 668 -4.40 30.61 9.56
CA VAL A 668 -3.90 31.45 10.64
C VAL A 668 -4.60 32.81 10.58
N ILE A 669 -5.58 33.05 11.46
CA ILE A 669 -6.10 34.41 11.74
C ILE A 669 -5.58 34.86 13.10
N VAL A 670 -4.65 35.81 13.07
CA VAL A 670 -4.27 36.61 14.24
C VAL A 670 -5.35 37.68 14.44
N ALA A 671 -6.28 37.43 15.37
CA ALA A 671 -7.20 38.46 15.86
C ALA A 671 -6.60 39.12 17.11
N GLY A 672 -5.90 40.23 16.91
CA GLY A 672 -5.44 41.11 17.98
C GLY A 672 -6.60 41.91 18.58
N VAL A 673 -6.92 41.61 19.83
CA VAL A 673 -7.85 42.38 20.68
C VAL A 673 -7.25 43.77 20.96
N PHE A 674 -7.90 44.84 20.50
CA PHE A 674 -7.70 46.18 21.04
C PHE A 674 -9.01 46.73 21.61
N MET A 675 -9.10 46.74 22.93
CA MET A 675 -10.02 47.59 23.68
C MET A 675 -9.68 49.06 23.42
N PHE A 676 -10.65 49.89 23.08
CA PHE A 676 -10.62 51.29 23.48
C PHE A 676 -11.97 51.77 24.03
N LYS A 677 -11.88 52.22 25.29
CA LYS A 677 -12.92 52.85 26.09
C LYS A 677 -13.42 54.15 25.45
N LYS A 678 -14.75 54.34 25.46
CA LYS A 678 -15.41 55.65 25.44
C LYS A 678 -14.82 56.57 26.51
N LYS A 679 -14.57 57.84 26.13
CA LYS A 679 -14.76 58.99 27.02
C LYS A 679 -15.02 60.28 26.22
N LYS A 680 -16.22 60.81 26.48
CA LYS A 680 -16.78 62.17 26.26
C LYS A 680 -16.78 62.74 24.86
#